data_AF-A0A0M8VUR1-F1
#
_entry.id   AF-A0A0M8VUR1-F1
#
_cell.length_a   1.000
_cell.length_b   1.000
_cell.length_c   1.000
_cell.angle_alpha   90.00
_cell.angle_beta   90.00
_cell.angle_gamma   90.00
#
_symmetry.space_group_name_H-M   'P 1'
#
loop_
_entity.id
_entity.type
_entity.pdbx_description
1 polymer ?
#
loop_
_entity_poly.entity_id
_entity_poly.type
_entity_poly.pdbx_seq_one_letter_code
_entity_poly.pdbx_strand_id
1 'polypeptide(L)'
;AHRTSGDGLKPWAAVHDQAQLPAERRLYMTATARVWEAEGERPRLVASMEDDSPVFGPVAYRLTLSEAIGRGIVAPYQVLCLDIRDPGLYTALTSEDTGSDAVRGARLAAVQTGLMHAASEERFRRVLSFHSRVQEAEAMAVSVPVVAARLAENDPDRYPPAGQVWADWLYGEHAPGHRRNVLDEFASDFLGGPDFAGRNVRAELRVLSSVRVLGEGVDTAECDAVLFSDARGSMVDIVQMVGRALRLKPERGKLASLVVPVFLGPGEDPNELLTSDAYGTLTKVLGALRAHDSETIEALADPRLRNSRSAVETDGADGVEEGAEQGLDDDVEDGRVSGSARAAGVLRFSEERDPAVLTQFVQLRVIDPERAYWRRGVEAATRWLRETGENELRVPFTYVTPEDWSSVGSHPLGAWIADQRRYYAAGTLEASRVAELEKLGMVWSVHASAWDAGLDVARSYAAVHSHCLPAATVVWDSFPLGAWLKNQRAMARRTRENAVRRDAGEAGLSYAGELSHARMEALDEVDPGWCPEWEIGWQRCLRLALAHVKNGGTLPARAGEVIVQGEDLGTWIAGQRAGWDKLAPAQQYLLETLGIEPAGEGEMPAPARQSQDARWAANLAAARQFHTREGHLRVPRQHVETVEGTPVRLGSFLDNTRRRATKLSAQRRNDLDELGMRW
;
A
#
# COMPACT_ATOMS: atom_id res chain seq x y z
N ALA A 1 5.86 -6.99 26.33
CA ALA A 1 5.13 -8.09 25.67
C ALA A 1 4.74 -7.79 24.21
N HIS A 2 4.24 -6.61 23.85
CA HIS A 2 3.75 -6.37 22.46
C HIS A 2 4.75 -6.63 21.32
N ARG A 3 6.07 -6.59 21.54
CA ARG A 3 7.07 -6.96 20.51
C ARG A 3 7.13 -8.46 20.21
N THR A 4 6.56 -9.29 21.08
CA THR A 4 6.52 -10.75 20.95
C THR A 4 5.22 -11.21 20.25
N SER A 5 4.30 -10.27 19.97
CA SER A 5 3.05 -10.50 19.25
C SER A 5 3.24 -10.52 17.71
N GLY A 6 2.26 -11.09 17.00
CA GLY A 6 2.28 -11.30 15.55
C GLY A 6 2.85 -12.68 15.17
N ASP A 7 3.59 -12.75 14.06
CA ASP A 7 4.12 -14.01 13.52
C ASP A 7 4.99 -14.80 14.52
N GLY A 8 4.61 -16.07 14.76
CA GLY A 8 5.32 -17.02 15.62
C GLY A 8 6.74 -17.41 15.16
N LEU A 9 7.14 -17.05 13.94
CA LEU A 9 8.51 -17.26 13.43
C LEU A 9 9.48 -16.14 13.80
N LYS A 10 9.00 -15.06 14.45
CA LYS A 10 9.88 -13.99 14.91
C LYS A 10 10.83 -14.51 15.99
N PRO A 11 12.09 -14.04 16.04
CA PRO A 11 13.03 -14.42 17.10
C PRO A 11 12.47 -14.24 18.52
N TRP A 12 11.70 -13.17 18.74
CA TRP A 12 11.08 -12.85 20.03
C TRP A 12 9.86 -13.70 20.38
N ALA A 13 9.29 -14.44 19.42
CA ALA A 13 8.16 -15.33 19.67
C ALA A 13 8.56 -16.63 20.40
N ALA A 14 9.86 -16.94 20.48
CA ALA A 14 10.38 -18.05 21.26
C ALA A 14 9.97 -18.00 22.75
N VAL A 15 9.67 -16.80 23.28
CA VAL A 15 9.15 -16.61 24.64
C VAL A 15 7.75 -17.19 24.86
N HIS A 16 7.06 -17.62 23.80
CA HIS A 16 5.77 -18.31 23.89
C HIS A 16 5.92 -19.83 23.86
N ASP A 17 7.09 -20.33 23.46
CA ASP A 17 7.34 -21.75 23.27
C ASP A 17 7.81 -22.39 24.58
N GLN A 18 6.99 -23.30 25.11
CA GLN A 18 7.25 -24.03 26.34
C GLN A 18 8.42 -25.01 26.22
N ALA A 19 8.68 -25.54 25.02
CA ALA A 19 9.80 -26.44 24.77
C ALA A 19 11.13 -25.67 24.70
N GLN A 20 11.12 -24.45 24.17
CA GLN A 20 12.32 -23.60 24.10
C GLN A 20 12.65 -22.92 25.43
N LEU A 21 11.63 -22.43 26.15
CA LEU A 21 11.77 -21.70 27.41
C LEU A 21 10.79 -22.25 28.44
N PRO A 22 11.06 -23.36 29.14
CA PRO A 22 10.14 -23.93 30.12
C PRO A 22 9.80 -22.94 31.25
N ALA A 23 8.51 -22.74 31.52
CA ALA A 23 8.02 -21.90 32.60
C ALA A 23 6.70 -22.44 33.18
N GLU A 24 6.55 -22.44 34.50
CA GLU A 24 5.29 -22.85 35.13
C GLU A 24 4.19 -21.80 34.92
N ARG A 25 4.55 -20.52 34.93
CA ARG A 25 3.66 -19.38 34.67
C ARG A 25 4.40 -18.30 33.90
N ARG A 26 3.68 -17.54 33.07
CA ARG A 26 4.22 -16.38 32.34
C ARG A 26 3.33 -15.17 32.60
N LEU A 27 3.94 -14.04 32.97
CA LEU A 27 3.26 -12.75 33.10
C LEU A 27 3.72 -11.83 31.97
N TYR A 28 2.77 -11.34 31.17
CA TYR A 28 3.05 -10.46 30.05
C TYR A 28 2.64 -9.02 30.40
N MET A 29 3.62 -8.11 30.38
CA MET A 29 3.38 -6.68 30.64
C MET A 29 3.52 -5.87 29.35
N THR A 30 2.57 -4.97 29.10
CA THR A 30 2.63 -4.03 27.99
C THR A 30 1.81 -2.78 28.28
N ALA A 31 2.25 -1.64 27.75
CA ALA A 31 1.39 -0.45 27.64
C ALA A 31 0.56 -0.49 26.35
N THR A 32 1.14 -0.99 25.24
CA THR A 32 0.56 -1.01 23.88
C THR A 32 0.18 -2.42 23.44
N ALA A 33 -0.93 -2.98 23.92
CA ALA A 33 -1.39 -4.28 23.43
C ALA A 33 -1.60 -4.24 21.91
N ARG A 34 -1.21 -5.31 21.20
CA ARG A 34 -1.38 -5.42 19.75
C ARG A 34 -2.32 -6.57 19.45
N VAL A 35 -3.40 -6.25 18.74
CA VAL A 35 -4.34 -7.24 18.19
C VAL A 35 -3.90 -7.55 16.77
N TRP A 36 -3.85 -8.83 16.43
CA TRP A 36 -3.42 -9.31 15.12
C TRP A 36 -4.39 -10.37 14.62
N GLU A 37 -4.82 -10.25 13.36
CA GLU A 37 -5.61 -11.29 12.70
C GLU A 37 -4.69 -12.23 11.90
N ALA A 38 -5.01 -13.53 11.91
CA ALA A 38 -4.25 -14.53 11.17
C ALA A 38 -4.67 -14.57 9.69
N GLU A 39 -3.91 -13.92 8.80
CA GLU A 39 -4.13 -14.00 7.34
C GLU A 39 -3.45 -15.25 6.70
N GLY A 40 -4.21 -16.04 5.93
CA GLY A 40 -3.71 -17.05 4.97
C GLY A 40 -4.42 -18.41 4.94
N GLU A 41 -4.20 -19.21 3.87
CA GLU A 41 -4.77 -20.57 3.66
C GLU A 41 -4.24 -21.66 4.63
N ARG A 42 -3.26 -21.33 5.49
CA ARG A 42 -2.79 -22.22 6.58
C ARG A 42 -2.95 -21.49 7.91
N PRO A 43 -3.41 -22.17 8.98
CA PRO A 43 -3.42 -21.59 10.31
C PRO A 43 -1.98 -21.24 10.71
N ARG A 44 -1.64 -19.96 10.63
CA ARG A 44 -0.38 -19.43 11.16
C ARG A 44 -0.64 -19.03 12.60
N LEU A 45 0.28 -19.41 13.49
CA LEU A 45 0.21 -18.95 14.88
C LEU A 45 0.53 -17.46 14.89
N VAL A 46 -0.52 -16.65 14.98
CA VAL A 46 -0.42 -15.22 15.16
C VAL A 46 -0.73 -14.93 16.62
N ALA A 47 0.29 -14.50 17.37
CA ALA A 47 0.14 -14.17 18.77
C ALA A 47 -0.55 -12.79 18.88
N SER A 48 -1.86 -12.76 19.12
CA SER A 48 -2.67 -11.56 19.35
C SER A 48 -2.86 -11.30 20.85
N MET A 49 -2.87 -10.05 21.31
CA MET A 49 -3.01 -9.67 22.72
C MET A 49 -4.45 -9.31 23.12
N GLU A 50 -5.44 -10.10 22.67
CA GLU A 50 -6.85 -9.96 23.06
C GLU A 50 -7.10 -10.43 24.50
N ASP A 51 -8.25 -10.04 25.07
CA ASP A 51 -8.54 -10.18 26.51
C ASP A 51 -8.65 -11.62 27.03
N ASP A 52 -8.65 -12.61 26.13
CA ASP A 52 -8.57 -14.06 26.43
C ASP A 52 -7.62 -14.79 25.48
N SER A 53 -6.52 -14.15 25.11
CA SER A 53 -5.58 -14.72 24.15
C SER A 53 -5.06 -16.10 24.60
N PRO A 54 -5.07 -17.14 23.75
CA PRO A 54 -4.50 -18.45 24.07
C PRO A 54 -2.97 -18.43 24.30
N VAL A 55 -2.28 -17.40 23.80
CA VAL A 55 -0.82 -17.21 23.94
C VAL A 55 -0.44 -16.38 25.16
N PHE A 56 -1.09 -15.23 25.36
CA PHE A 56 -0.81 -14.29 26.45
C PHE A 56 -1.63 -14.52 27.73
N GLY A 57 -2.68 -15.35 27.68
CA GLY A 57 -3.63 -15.51 28.77
C GLY A 57 -4.55 -14.31 28.97
N PRO A 58 -5.44 -14.37 29.98
CA PRO A 58 -6.36 -13.28 30.28
C PRO A 58 -5.66 -12.06 30.89
N VAL A 59 -6.25 -10.89 30.71
CA VAL A 59 -5.75 -9.65 31.33
C VAL A 59 -6.03 -9.65 32.84
N ALA A 60 -5.00 -9.87 33.64
CA ALA A 60 -5.12 -9.89 35.11
C ALA A 60 -5.36 -8.49 35.73
N TYR A 61 -4.84 -7.44 35.10
CA TYR A 61 -4.99 -6.05 35.56
C TYR A 61 -4.77 -5.06 34.41
N ARG A 62 -5.59 -4.01 34.34
CA ARG A 62 -5.46 -2.90 33.39
C ARG A 62 -5.50 -1.58 34.16
N LEU A 63 -4.53 -0.71 33.89
CA LEU A 63 -4.51 0.67 34.37
C LEU A 63 -4.48 1.58 33.14
N THR A 64 -5.57 2.30 32.89
CA THR A 64 -5.68 3.22 31.77
C THR A 64 -4.88 4.50 32.01
N LEU A 65 -4.57 5.25 30.96
CA LEU A 65 -3.87 6.51 31.09
C LEU A 65 -4.70 7.53 31.90
N SER A 66 -6.00 7.61 31.65
CA SER A 66 -6.94 8.44 32.40
C SER A 66 -6.95 8.13 33.89
N GLU A 67 -7.00 6.84 34.27
CA GLU A 67 -6.92 6.45 35.69
C GLU A 67 -5.56 6.80 36.31
N ALA A 68 -4.46 6.64 35.56
CA ALA A 68 -3.14 6.99 36.04
C ALA A 68 -2.98 8.50 36.26
N ILE A 69 -3.54 9.34 35.38
CA ILE A 69 -3.59 10.80 35.55
C ILE A 69 -4.48 11.15 36.75
N GLY A 70 -5.66 10.55 36.86
CA GLY A 70 -6.60 10.78 37.96
C GLY A 70 -6.03 10.42 39.34
N ARG A 71 -5.14 9.42 39.39
CA ARG A 71 -4.39 9.02 40.60
C ARG A 71 -3.10 9.82 40.83
N GLY A 72 -2.75 10.75 39.95
CA GLY A 72 -1.51 11.54 40.03
C GLY A 72 -0.23 10.72 39.81
N ILE A 73 -0.33 9.56 39.15
CA ILE A 73 0.81 8.67 38.84
C ILE A 73 1.59 9.22 37.66
N VAL A 74 0.90 9.82 36.69
CA VAL A 74 1.48 10.45 35.49
C VAL A 74 0.86 11.83 35.26
N ALA A 75 1.57 12.67 34.49
CA ALA A 75 1.19 14.03 34.22
C ALA A 75 -0.03 14.09 33.30
N PRO A 76 -0.97 15.03 33.50
CA PRO A 76 -1.92 15.40 32.46
C PRO A 76 -1.17 15.88 31.21
N TYR A 77 -1.82 15.79 30.05
CA TYR A 77 -1.24 16.22 28.77
C TYR A 77 -2.16 17.15 27.99
N GLN A 78 -1.54 17.93 27.11
CA GLN A 78 -2.20 18.70 26.07
C GLN A 78 -1.52 18.46 24.73
N VAL A 79 -2.29 18.46 23.64
CA VAL A 79 -1.81 18.42 22.25
C VAL A 79 -1.85 19.84 21.71
N LEU A 80 -0.68 20.38 21.40
CA LEU A 80 -0.51 21.73 20.84
C LEU A 80 -0.23 21.62 19.35
N CYS A 81 -1.21 21.99 18.52
CA CYS A 81 -1.06 22.05 17.08
C CYS A 81 -0.41 23.38 16.68
N LEU A 82 0.76 23.32 16.04
CA LEU A 82 1.46 24.48 15.52
C LEU A 82 1.10 24.66 14.06
N ASP A 83 0.30 25.68 13.76
CA ASP A 83 -0.04 26.05 12.39
C ASP A 83 1.13 26.83 11.80
N ILE A 84 1.81 26.21 10.83
CA ILE A 84 3.02 26.75 10.20
C ILE A 84 2.66 27.13 8.77
N ARG A 85 2.73 28.44 8.50
CA ARG A 85 2.69 29.01 7.15
C ARG A 85 4.06 29.56 6.80
N ASP A 86 4.84 28.76 6.10
CA ASP A 86 6.18 29.15 5.68
C ASP A 86 6.24 29.30 4.14
N PRO A 87 6.47 30.53 3.62
CA PRO A 87 6.58 30.76 2.19
C PRO A 87 7.73 30.00 1.53
N GLY A 88 8.83 29.76 2.25
CA GLY A 88 9.98 29.00 1.75
C GLY A 88 9.63 27.52 1.57
N LEU A 89 8.91 26.93 2.52
CA LEU A 89 8.36 25.58 2.41
C LEU A 89 7.38 25.48 1.24
N TYR A 90 6.46 26.43 1.10
CA TYR A 90 5.51 26.42 -0.01
C TYR A 90 6.21 26.54 -1.37
N THR A 91 7.21 27.41 -1.47
CA THR A 91 8.04 27.54 -2.69
C THR A 91 8.72 26.21 -3.01
N ALA A 92 9.33 25.56 -2.01
CA ALA A 92 9.97 24.26 -2.20
C ALA A 92 8.96 23.17 -2.63
N LEU A 93 7.77 23.13 -2.01
CA LEU A 93 6.71 22.16 -2.34
C LEU A 93 6.14 22.33 -3.75
N THR A 94 6.23 23.53 -4.33
CA THR A 94 5.75 23.83 -5.69
C THR A 94 6.83 23.68 -6.76
N SER A 95 8.11 23.80 -6.40
CA SER A 95 9.24 23.71 -7.34
C SER A 95 9.91 22.35 -7.41
N GLU A 96 9.80 21.53 -6.36
CA GLU A 96 10.55 20.28 -6.19
C GLU A 96 9.61 19.14 -5.78
N ASP A 97 10.05 17.88 -5.95
CA ASP A 97 9.29 16.71 -5.48
C ASP A 97 9.12 16.77 -3.95
N THR A 98 7.95 16.36 -3.44
CA THR A 98 7.62 16.36 -2.00
C THR A 98 8.60 15.56 -1.13
N GLY A 99 9.33 14.62 -1.74
CA GLY A 99 10.35 13.79 -1.09
C GLY A 99 11.77 14.34 -1.14
N SER A 100 12.01 15.45 -1.85
CA SER A 100 13.34 16.04 -2.09
C SER A 100 13.98 16.58 -0.81
N ASP A 101 15.32 16.64 -0.80
CA ASP A 101 16.06 17.20 0.34
C ASP A 101 15.81 18.71 0.50
N ALA A 102 15.49 19.42 -0.57
CA ALA A 102 15.09 20.84 -0.54
C ALA A 102 13.79 21.06 0.24
N VAL A 103 12.74 20.30 -0.07
CA VAL A 103 11.45 20.35 0.65
C VAL A 103 11.63 19.97 2.11
N ARG A 104 12.43 18.93 2.39
CA ARG A 104 12.70 18.48 3.77
C ARG A 104 13.46 19.53 4.56
N GLY A 105 14.47 20.17 3.97
CA GLY A 105 15.23 21.26 4.59
C GLY A 105 14.34 22.47 4.91
N ALA A 106 13.50 22.88 3.97
CA ALA A 106 12.55 23.97 4.18
C ALA A 106 11.53 23.63 5.27
N ARG A 107 11.02 22.39 5.29
CA ARG A 107 10.10 21.90 6.33
C ARG A 107 10.76 21.94 7.71
N LEU A 108 12.02 21.50 7.81
CA LEU A 108 12.76 21.50 9.07
C LEU A 108 13.00 22.94 9.59
N ALA A 109 13.36 23.87 8.70
CA ALA A 109 13.54 25.29 9.06
C ALA A 109 12.23 25.92 9.57
N ALA A 110 11.10 25.60 8.93
CA ALA A 110 9.78 26.05 9.35
C ALA A 110 9.41 25.50 10.74
N VAL A 111 9.69 24.21 11.00
CA VAL A 111 9.48 23.59 12.32
C VAL A 111 10.39 24.20 13.40
N GLN A 112 11.65 24.50 13.09
CA GLN A 112 12.57 25.15 14.03
C GLN A 112 12.03 26.51 14.49
N THR A 113 11.57 27.32 13.53
CA THR A 113 10.97 28.64 13.80
C THR A 113 9.68 28.50 14.61
N GLY A 114 8.78 27.60 14.19
CA GLY A 114 7.54 27.32 14.91
C GLY A 114 7.79 26.80 16.33
N LEU A 115 8.79 25.96 16.54
CA LEU A 115 9.20 25.48 17.86
C LEU A 115 9.67 26.64 18.76
N MET A 116 10.45 27.58 18.24
CA MET A 116 10.93 28.73 19.02
C MET A 116 9.77 29.64 19.44
N HIS A 117 8.80 29.88 18.55
CA HIS A 117 7.58 30.60 18.90
C HIS A 117 6.80 29.90 20.02
N ALA A 118 6.53 28.60 19.83
CA ALA A 118 5.80 27.80 20.81
C ALA A 118 6.52 27.72 22.17
N ALA A 119 7.85 27.55 22.16
CA ALA A 119 8.64 27.48 23.37
C ALA A 119 8.65 28.80 24.16
N SER A 120 8.66 29.94 23.46
CA SER A 120 8.55 31.26 24.08
C SER A 120 7.13 31.51 24.65
N GLU A 121 6.08 31.19 23.88
CA GLU A 121 4.69 31.40 24.29
C GLU A 121 4.27 30.50 25.45
N GLU A 122 4.54 29.20 25.36
CA GLU A 122 4.18 28.19 26.37
C GLU A 122 5.25 28.04 27.47
N ARG A 123 6.35 28.80 27.37
CA ARG A 123 7.49 28.78 28.31
C ARG A 123 8.09 27.39 28.51
N PHE A 124 8.25 26.64 27.42
CA PHE A 124 8.93 25.35 27.46
C PHE A 124 10.40 25.53 27.82
N ARG A 125 10.89 24.80 28.81
CA ARG A 125 12.32 24.79 29.15
C ARG A 125 13.04 23.59 28.56
N ARG A 126 12.37 22.44 28.49
CA ARG A 126 12.97 21.21 27.98
C ARG A 126 12.03 20.55 26.98
N VAL A 127 12.50 20.49 25.73
CA VAL A 127 11.77 19.92 24.60
C VAL A 127 12.52 18.71 24.07
N LEU A 128 11.80 17.60 23.90
CA LEU A 128 12.30 16.44 23.21
C LEU A 128 11.71 16.40 21.80
N SER A 129 12.54 16.46 20.76
CA SER A 129 12.08 16.42 19.37
C SER A 129 12.40 15.08 18.72
N PHE A 130 11.45 14.53 17.97
CA PHE A 130 11.61 13.22 17.33
C PHE A 130 11.59 13.32 15.82
N HIS A 131 12.56 12.63 15.22
CA HIS A 131 12.83 12.70 13.78
C HIS A 131 12.90 11.31 13.17
N SER A 132 12.57 11.21 11.89
CA SER A 132 12.62 9.94 11.16
C SER A 132 14.02 9.64 10.60
N ARG A 133 14.87 10.66 10.45
CA ARG A 133 16.24 10.56 9.92
C ARG A 133 17.26 11.19 10.85
N VAL A 134 18.45 10.58 10.92
CA VAL A 134 19.61 11.07 11.70
C VAL A 134 20.01 12.48 11.29
N GLN A 135 20.13 12.73 9.98
CA GLN A 135 20.51 14.03 9.43
C GLN A 135 19.55 15.16 9.85
N GLU A 136 18.26 14.88 10.02
CA GLU A 136 17.27 15.89 10.44
C GLU A 136 17.40 16.21 11.94
N ALA A 137 17.64 15.21 12.77
CA ALA A 137 17.88 15.42 14.19
C ALA A 137 19.18 16.19 14.44
N GLU A 138 20.23 15.86 13.70
CA GLU A 138 21.50 16.59 13.72
C GLU A 138 21.31 18.04 13.25
N ALA A 139 20.64 18.25 12.11
CA ALA A 139 20.38 19.60 11.60
C ALA A 139 19.49 20.42 12.55
N MET A 140 18.52 19.80 13.23
CA MET A 140 17.73 20.44 14.29
C MET A 140 18.62 20.90 15.44
N ALA A 141 19.50 20.03 15.96
CA ALA A 141 20.40 20.37 17.06
C ALA A 141 21.35 21.52 16.72
N VAL A 142 21.93 21.51 15.51
CA VAL A 142 22.84 22.58 15.06
C VAL A 142 22.11 23.91 14.87
N SER A 143 20.88 23.88 14.35
CA SER A 143 20.20 25.09 13.89
C SER A 143 19.41 25.81 14.98
N VAL A 144 18.89 25.10 15.99
CA VAL A 144 18.03 25.71 17.03
C VAL A 144 18.69 26.92 17.72
N PRO A 145 19.96 26.86 18.19
CA PRO A 145 20.63 28.03 18.76
C PRO A 145 20.80 29.18 17.75
N VAL A 146 21.04 28.85 16.47
CA VAL A 146 21.19 29.85 15.39
C VAL A 146 19.86 30.55 15.10
N VAL A 147 18.77 29.81 15.05
CA VAL A 147 17.41 30.35 14.89
C VAL A 147 17.05 31.21 16.09
N ALA A 148 17.37 30.78 17.31
CA ALA A 148 17.17 31.58 18.52
C ALA A 148 17.92 32.92 18.45
N ALA A 149 19.19 32.94 18.04
CA ALA A 149 19.95 34.18 17.84
C ALA A 149 19.25 35.12 16.84
N ARG A 150 18.86 34.61 15.67
CA ARG A 150 18.20 35.43 14.63
C ARG A 150 16.87 36.00 15.08
N LEU A 151 16.09 35.24 15.85
CA LEU A 151 14.82 35.72 16.40
C LEU A 151 15.06 36.75 17.51
N ALA A 152 16.04 36.52 18.39
CA ALA A 152 16.41 37.45 19.46
C ALA A 152 17.01 38.77 18.94
N GLU A 153 17.67 38.78 17.77
CA GLU A 153 18.10 40.03 17.11
C GLU A 153 16.91 40.94 16.75
N ASN A 154 15.77 40.35 16.41
CA ASN A 154 14.57 41.08 16.04
C ASN A 154 13.68 41.41 17.25
N ASP A 155 13.58 40.50 18.22
CA ASP A 155 12.76 40.63 19.42
C ASP A 155 13.45 39.99 20.65
N PRO A 156 14.41 40.71 21.27
CA PRO A 156 15.22 40.18 22.36
C PRO A 156 14.44 39.99 23.68
N ASP A 157 13.29 40.65 23.83
CA ASP A 157 12.44 40.51 25.02
C ASP A 157 11.62 39.21 24.97
N ARG A 158 11.31 38.73 23.76
CA ARG A 158 10.53 37.51 23.54
C ARG A 158 11.37 36.24 23.40
N TYR A 159 12.51 36.30 22.72
CA TYR A 159 13.32 35.12 22.42
C TYR A 159 14.63 35.09 23.21
N PRO A 160 15.01 33.92 23.76
CA PRO A 160 16.27 33.81 24.47
C PRO A 160 17.47 33.97 23.52
N PRO A 161 18.56 34.62 23.95
CA PRO A 161 19.78 34.68 23.16
C PRO A 161 20.39 33.28 23.00
N ALA A 162 21.14 33.05 21.92
CA ALA A 162 21.77 31.75 21.64
C ALA A 162 22.62 31.20 22.80
N GLY A 163 23.27 32.09 23.57
CA GLY A 163 24.05 31.70 24.76
C GLY A 163 23.22 31.16 25.94
N GLN A 164 21.90 31.11 25.84
CA GLN A 164 20.96 30.53 26.81
C GLN A 164 20.14 29.37 26.22
N VAL A 165 20.42 28.99 24.97
CA VAL A 165 19.73 27.90 24.27
C VAL A 165 20.71 26.76 24.04
N TRP A 166 20.33 25.57 24.49
CA TRP A 166 21.09 24.35 24.26
C TRP A 166 20.34 23.42 23.34
N ALA A 167 21.04 22.78 22.42
CA ALA A 167 20.47 21.71 21.62
C ALA A 167 21.52 20.65 21.29
N ASP A 168 21.10 19.39 21.30
CA ASP A 168 21.94 18.24 20.97
C ASP A 168 21.08 17.10 20.40
N TRP A 169 21.70 16.02 19.93
CA TRP A 169 21.00 14.92 19.29
C TRP A 169 21.55 13.53 19.63
N LEU A 170 20.68 12.51 19.60
CA LEU A 170 21.03 11.13 19.91
C LEU A 170 20.44 10.12 18.92
N TYR A 171 21.29 9.17 18.46
CA TYR A 171 20.92 8.02 17.65
C TYR A 171 21.66 6.73 18.05
N GLY A 172 21.28 5.59 17.43
CA GLY A 172 21.46 4.21 17.92
C GLY A 172 22.88 3.83 18.27
N GLU A 173 23.82 4.39 17.53
CA GLU A 173 25.22 3.99 17.57
C GLU A 173 26.06 4.88 18.51
N HIS A 174 25.46 5.91 19.12
CA HIS A 174 26.14 6.71 20.13
C HIS A 174 26.54 5.86 21.35
N ALA A 175 27.82 5.96 21.70
CA ALA A 175 28.40 5.23 22.83
C ALA A 175 27.61 5.50 24.12
N PRO A 176 27.42 4.50 25.00
CA PRO A 176 26.65 4.66 26.25
C PRO A 176 27.17 5.78 27.18
N GLY A 177 28.47 6.08 27.16
CA GLY A 177 29.04 7.20 27.90
C GLY A 177 28.58 8.56 27.34
N HIS A 178 28.67 8.74 26.03
CA HIS A 178 28.19 9.95 25.36
C HIS A 178 26.68 10.16 25.56
N ARG A 179 25.87 9.09 25.41
CA ARG A 179 24.42 9.17 25.67
C ARG A 179 24.11 9.66 27.08
N ARG A 180 24.79 9.12 28.11
CA ARG A 180 24.61 9.58 29.50
C ARG A 180 24.97 11.05 29.65
N ASN A 181 26.11 11.48 29.14
CA ASN A 181 26.55 12.88 29.23
C ASN A 181 25.53 13.85 28.60
N VAL A 182 25.02 13.53 27.40
CA VAL A 182 24.03 14.38 26.72
C VAL A 182 22.71 14.43 27.50
N LEU A 183 22.30 13.32 28.11
CA LEU A 183 21.08 13.26 28.92
C LEU A 183 21.21 13.99 30.25
N ASP A 184 22.36 13.90 30.90
CA ASP A 184 22.68 14.64 32.12
C ASP A 184 22.70 16.15 31.83
N GLU A 185 23.30 16.55 30.70
CA GLU A 185 23.29 17.94 30.24
C GLU A 185 21.86 18.42 29.92
N PHE A 186 21.05 17.60 29.23
CA PHE A 186 19.64 17.93 28.97
C PHE A 186 18.82 18.11 30.25
N ALA A 187 19.09 17.31 31.28
CA ALA A 187 18.40 17.40 32.57
C ALA A 187 18.85 18.62 33.42
N SER A 188 20.05 19.15 33.19
CA SER A 188 20.61 20.27 33.95
C SER A 188 19.84 21.58 33.73
N ASP A 189 19.72 22.40 34.78
CA ASP A 189 19.19 23.78 34.67
C ASP A 189 20.24 24.77 34.12
N PHE A 190 21.53 24.43 34.20
CA PHE A 190 22.65 25.30 33.84
C PHE A 190 23.47 24.72 32.70
N LEU A 191 23.91 25.58 31.78
CA LEU A 191 24.72 25.19 30.63
C LEU A 191 26.11 24.73 31.07
N GLY A 192 26.46 23.51 30.68
CA GLY A 192 27.79 22.94 30.87
C GLY A 192 28.70 23.09 29.65
N GLY A 193 29.98 22.78 29.81
CA GLY A 193 30.97 22.73 28.73
C GLY A 193 32.11 23.76 28.86
N PRO A 194 33.11 23.70 27.97
CA PRO A 194 34.30 24.55 28.02
C PRO A 194 33.98 26.05 27.98
N ASP A 195 32.99 26.43 27.17
CA ASP A 195 32.59 27.82 26.95
C ASP A 195 31.83 28.44 28.15
N PHE A 196 31.34 27.58 29.06
CA PHE A 196 30.58 27.97 30.25
C PHE A 196 31.31 27.60 31.56
N ALA A 197 32.54 27.11 31.48
CA ALA A 197 33.32 26.70 32.64
C ALA A 197 33.48 27.85 33.65
N GLY A 198 32.99 27.64 34.88
CA GLY A 198 33.01 28.64 35.95
C GLY A 198 31.92 29.71 35.87
N ARG A 199 30.95 29.60 34.94
CA ARG A 199 29.81 30.51 34.82
C ARG A 199 28.49 29.76 35.10
N ASN A 200 27.66 30.28 35.99
CA ASN A 200 26.31 29.76 36.24
C ASN A 200 25.30 30.39 35.26
N VAL A 201 25.38 30.00 33.98
CA VAL A 201 24.42 30.45 32.96
C VAL A 201 23.24 29.48 32.94
N ARG A 202 22.04 29.98 33.26
CA ARG A 202 20.81 29.19 33.19
C ARG A 202 20.41 28.98 31.72
N ALA A 203 20.01 27.76 31.37
CA ALA A 203 19.39 27.50 30.09
C ALA A 203 17.92 27.94 30.13
N GLU A 204 17.51 28.80 29.20
CA GLU A 204 16.10 29.18 29.02
C GLU A 204 15.36 28.13 28.17
N LEU A 205 16.05 27.51 27.21
CA LEU A 205 15.51 26.43 26.39
C LEU A 205 16.55 25.34 26.13
N ARG A 206 16.14 24.09 26.26
CA ARG A 206 16.92 22.89 25.91
C ARG A 206 16.14 22.03 24.92
N VAL A 207 16.73 21.70 23.79
CA VAL A 207 16.12 20.83 22.77
C VAL A 207 16.98 19.60 22.53
N LEU A 208 16.47 18.42 22.88
CA LEU A 208 17.12 17.15 22.59
C LEU A 208 16.44 16.47 21.41
N SER A 209 17.16 16.27 20.31
CA SER A 209 16.66 15.64 19.10
C SER A 209 16.97 14.14 19.09
N SER A 210 15.98 13.28 18.85
CA SER A 210 16.16 11.83 18.88
C SER A 210 15.67 11.12 17.63
N VAL A 211 16.44 10.10 17.23
CA VAL A 211 16.08 9.13 16.20
C VAL A 211 16.19 7.73 16.76
N ARG A 212 15.04 7.08 16.99
CA ARG A 212 14.92 5.67 17.41
C ARG A 212 15.72 5.24 18.65
N VAL A 213 16.29 6.16 19.43
CA VAL A 213 17.17 5.83 20.59
C VAL A 213 16.55 6.03 21.93
N LEU A 214 15.69 7.03 22.06
CA LEU A 214 15.00 7.28 23.31
C LEU A 214 13.72 6.43 23.45
N GLY A 215 13.52 5.44 22.58
CA GLY A 215 12.43 4.47 22.69
C GLY A 215 12.53 3.59 23.94
N GLU A 216 13.74 3.26 24.40
CA GLU A 216 13.96 2.33 25.52
C GLU A 216 15.05 2.82 26.50
N GLY A 217 14.75 2.80 27.80
CA GLY A 217 15.76 2.87 28.87
C GLY A 217 16.25 4.24 29.36
N VAL A 218 15.66 5.35 28.93
CA VAL A 218 16.09 6.70 29.35
C VAL A 218 14.97 7.44 30.12
N ASP A 219 15.30 8.00 31.28
CA ASP A 219 14.38 8.81 32.08
C ASP A 219 14.39 10.28 31.64
N THR A 220 13.21 10.82 31.35
CA THR A 220 12.99 12.18 30.81
C THR A 220 11.89 12.89 31.60
N ALA A 221 11.77 12.59 32.90
CA ALA A 221 10.76 13.18 33.78
C ALA A 221 10.78 14.73 33.79
N GLU A 222 11.93 15.33 33.51
CA GLU A 222 12.13 16.79 33.43
C GLU A 222 11.67 17.43 32.09
N CYS A 223 11.21 16.63 31.13
CA CYS A 223 10.75 17.11 29.84
C CYS A 223 9.36 17.78 29.97
N ASP A 224 9.22 18.98 29.41
CA ASP A 224 7.97 19.75 29.41
C ASP A 224 7.14 19.48 28.15
N ALA A 225 7.83 19.31 27.01
CA ALA A 225 7.18 19.15 25.72
C ALA A 225 7.86 18.12 24.81
N VAL A 226 7.05 17.44 24.00
CA VAL A 226 7.51 16.53 22.94
C VAL A 226 7.08 17.06 21.59
N LEU A 227 8.03 17.30 20.69
CA LEU A 227 7.79 17.71 19.32
C LEU A 227 7.82 16.51 18.37
N PHE A 228 6.73 16.32 17.63
CA PHE A 228 6.63 15.32 16.55
C PHE A 228 7.01 15.94 15.20
N SER A 229 8.31 16.06 14.91
CA SER A 229 8.79 16.64 13.64
C SER A 229 8.40 15.79 12.42
N ASP A 230 8.33 14.47 12.55
CA ASP A 230 7.85 13.57 11.49
C ASP A 230 7.18 12.31 12.08
N ALA A 231 5.84 12.25 12.06
CA ALA A 231 5.06 11.08 12.53
C ALA A 231 5.01 9.94 11.49
N ARG A 232 6.15 9.60 10.89
CA ARG A 232 6.34 8.37 10.08
C ARG A 232 6.66 7.14 10.93
N GLY A 233 6.83 7.30 12.24
CA GLY A 233 7.02 6.20 13.19
C GLY A 233 5.79 5.30 13.30
N SER A 234 5.97 4.09 13.84
CA SER A 234 4.84 3.21 14.11
C SER A 234 3.99 3.77 15.25
N MET A 235 2.71 3.41 15.30
CA MET A 235 1.80 3.78 16.40
C MET A 235 2.42 3.54 17.79
N VAL A 236 3.15 2.43 17.92
CA VAL A 236 3.82 2.05 19.15
C VAL A 236 4.97 2.99 19.52
N ASP A 237 5.72 3.48 18.54
CA ASP A 237 6.79 4.45 18.80
C ASP A 237 6.20 5.76 19.33
N ILE A 238 5.11 6.23 18.73
CA ILE A 238 4.39 7.43 19.18
C ILE A 238 3.95 7.28 20.65
N VAL A 239 3.31 6.15 21.01
CA VAL A 239 2.86 5.92 22.38
C VAL A 239 4.02 5.86 23.37
N GLN A 240 5.11 5.17 23.02
CA GLN A 240 6.29 5.09 23.88
C GLN A 240 6.87 6.48 24.14
N MET A 241 6.89 7.33 23.11
CA MET A 241 7.37 8.71 23.19
C MET A 241 6.47 9.59 24.05
N VAL A 242 5.13 9.48 23.89
CA VAL A 242 4.17 10.17 24.76
C VAL A 242 4.38 9.77 26.22
N GLY A 243 4.40 8.47 26.52
CA GLY A 243 4.54 7.97 27.90
C GLY A 243 5.84 8.40 28.61
N ARG A 244 6.82 8.92 27.87
CA ARG A 244 8.03 9.55 28.43
C ARG A 244 7.77 11.00 28.84
N ALA A 245 7.08 11.76 28.00
CA ALA A 245 6.62 13.11 28.32
C ALA A 245 5.77 13.13 29.60
N LEU A 246 4.94 12.11 29.79
CA LEU A 246 3.99 12.05 30.91
C LEU A 246 4.61 11.69 32.26
N ARG A 247 5.91 11.37 32.33
CA ARG A 247 6.57 10.98 33.59
C ARG A 247 6.59 12.14 34.57
N LEU A 248 6.08 11.92 35.78
CA LEU A 248 6.16 12.87 36.89
C LEU A 248 7.34 12.58 37.79
N LYS A 249 7.91 13.64 38.38
CA LYS A 249 8.66 13.50 39.62
C LYS A 249 7.69 13.57 40.80
N PRO A 250 7.94 12.80 41.87
CA PRO A 250 7.17 12.93 43.11
C PRO A 250 7.11 14.41 43.55
N GLU A 251 5.94 14.86 44.00
CA GLU A 251 5.68 16.21 44.53
C GLU A 251 5.77 17.38 43.53
N ARG A 252 6.10 17.13 42.25
CA ARG A 252 6.05 18.14 41.18
C ARG A 252 4.98 17.78 40.17
N GLY A 253 3.87 18.52 40.18
CA GLY A 253 2.91 18.50 39.09
C GLY A 253 3.48 19.13 37.82
N LYS A 254 3.13 18.61 36.66
CA LYS A 254 3.42 19.23 35.36
C LYS A 254 2.28 18.97 34.37
N LEU A 255 2.17 19.83 33.36
CA LEU A 255 1.35 19.60 32.17
C LEU A 255 2.29 19.26 31.01
N ALA A 256 2.21 18.06 30.48
CA ALA A 256 3.05 17.64 29.36
C ALA A 256 2.45 18.11 28.02
N SER A 257 3.24 18.80 27.20
CA SER A 257 2.77 19.31 25.90
C SER A 257 3.24 18.42 24.74
N LEU A 258 2.31 17.98 23.91
CA LEU A 258 2.56 17.20 22.70
C LEU A 258 2.42 18.13 21.50
N VAL A 259 3.55 18.59 20.99
CA VAL A 259 3.64 19.60 19.93
C VAL A 259 3.59 18.92 18.57
N VAL A 260 2.59 19.26 17.76
CA VAL A 260 2.31 18.67 16.45
C VAL A 260 2.31 19.76 15.37
N PRO A 261 3.32 19.80 14.48
CA PRO A 261 3.32 20.74 13.35
C PRO A 261 2.24 20.41 12.32
N VAL A 262 1.50 21.43 11.90
CA VAL A 262 0.50 21.44 10.84
C VAL A 262 0.95 22.45 9.78
N PHE A 263 1.24 21.98 8.57
CA PHE A 263 1.76 22.85 7.51
C PHE A 263 0.61 23.26 6.59
N LEU A 264 0.24 24.54 6.64
CA LEU A 264 -0.85 25.08 5.84
C LEU A 264 -0.30 25.83 4.63
N GLY A 265 -0.92 25.63 3.48
CA GLY A 265 -0.64 26.37 2.25
C GLY A 265 -1.07 27.84 2.34
N PRO A 266 -0.57 28.70 1.42
CA PRO A 266 -1.02 30.09 1.32
C PRO A 266 -2.52 30.15 1.04
N GLY A 267 -3.27 30.77 1.95
CA GLY A 267 -4.73 30.91 1.84
C GLY A 267 -5.54 29.66 2.13
N GLU A 268 -4.91 28.56 2.58
CA GLU A 268 -5.63 27.37 3.05
C GLU A 268 -6.43 27.71 4.31
N ASP A 269 -7.74 27.43 4.30
CA ASP A 269 -8.62 27.67 5.45
C ASP A 269 -8.28 26.66 6.55
N PRO A 270 -7.83 27.12 7.72
CA PRO A 270 -7.49 26.24 8.82
C PRO A 270 -8.67 25.44 9.39
N ASN A 271 -9.91 25.79 9.03
CA ASN A 271 -11.10 25.02 9.39
C ASN A 271 -11.32 23.80 8.46
N GLU A 272 -10.52 23.57 7.41
CA GLU A 272 -10.64 22.39 6.54
C GLU A 272 -10.01 21.10 7.13
N LEU A 273 -10.19 20.84 8.44
CA LEU A 273 -9.55 19.72 9.15
C LEU A 273 -9.92 18.33 8.60
N LEU A 274 -11.13 18.21 8.04
CA LEU A 274 -11.67 16.95 7.55
C LEU A 274 -11.04 16.50 6.22
N THR A 275 -10.66 17.45 5.38
CA THR A 275 -10.22 17.25 4.00
C THR A 275 -8.75 17.53 3.80
N SER A 276 -8.14 18.41 4.60
CA SER A 276 -6.73 18.76 4.47
C SER A 276 -5.81 17.62 4.92
N ASP A 277 -4.78 17.36 4.11
CA ASP A 277 -3.70 16.43 4.40
C ASP A 277 -2.71 16.97 5.46
N ALA A 278 -2.72 18.28 5.72
CA ALA A 278 -1.89 18.93 6.73
C ALA A 278 -2.08 18.32 8.13
N TYR A 279 -3.30 17.86 8.43
CA TYR A 279 -3.68 17.27 9.72
C TYR A 279 -3.40 15.75 9.82
N GLY A 280 -2.73 15.15 8.84
CA GLY A 280 -2.40 13.73 8.86
C GLY A 280 -1.53 13.32 10.07
N THR A 281 -0.55 14.16 10.43
CA THR A 281 0.29 13.95 11.63
C THR A 281 -0.54 14.00 12.90
N LEU A 282 -1.44 14.98 13.02
CA LEU A 282 -2.36 15.13 14.16
C LEU A 282 -3.27 13.90 14.29
N THR A 283 -3.85 13.45 13.18
CA THR A 283 -4.72 12.26 13.16
C THR A 283 -3.99 11.03 13.70
N LYS A 284 -2.73 10.82 13.30
CA LYS A 284 -1.90 9.71 13.80
C LYS A 284 -1.61 9.82 15.29
N VAL A 285 -1.27 11.00 15.78
CA VAL A 285 -0.98 11.23 17.21
C VAL A 285 -2.24 11.01 18.07
N LEU A 286 -3.39 11.56 17.66
CA LEU A 286 -4.65 11.36 18.38
C LEU A 286 -5.13 9.91 18.33
N GLY A 287 -4.95 9.21 17.20
CA GLY A 287 -5.21 7.78 17.09
C GLY A 287 -4.31 6.94 18.01
N ALA A 288 -3.04 7.32 18.15
CA ALA A 288 -2.11 6.67 19.09
C ALA A 288 -2.54 6.86 20.54
N LEU A 289 -2.95 8.08 20.90
CA LEU A 289 -3.42 8.41 22.25
C LEU A 289 -4.71 7.65 22.58
N ARG A 290 -5.65 7.56 21.64
CA ARG A 290 -6.92 6.85 21.82
C ARG A 290 -6.73 5.40 22.23
N ALA A 291 -5.73 4.70 21.68
CA ALA A 291 -5.45 3.31 22.07
C ALA A 291 -5.12 3.12 23.57
N HIS A 292 -4.79 4.20 24.29
CA HIS A 292 -4.48 4.20 25.73
C HIS A 292 -5.46 5.01 26.58
N ASP A 293 -6.27 5.83 25.92
CA ASP A 293 -7.11 6.85 26.55
C ASP A 293 -8.34 7.14 25.68
N SER A 294 -9.13 6.10 25.40
CA SER A 294 -10.34 6.24 24.58
C SER A 294 -11.30 7.27 25.17
N GLU A 295 -11.45 7.29 26.50
CA GLU A 295 -12.39 8.18 27.20
C GLU A 295 -12.04 9.66 27.00
N THR A 296 -10.78 10.07 27.18
CA THR A 296 -10.37 11.47 26.98
C THR A 296 -10.48 11.90 25.52
N ILE A 297 -10.10 11.02 24.58
CA ILE A 297 -10.18 11.33 23.16
C ILE A 297 -11.63 11.34 22.66
N GLU A 298 -12.49 10.49 23.20
CA GLU A 298 -13.93 10.48 22.88
C GLU A 298 -14.63 11.68 23.52
N ALA A 299 -14.19 12.15 24.70
CA ALA A 299 -14.68 13.38 25.30
C ALA A 299 -14.31 14.65 24.49
N LEU A 300 -13.22 14.64 23.73
CA LEU A 300 -12.91 15.74 22.77
C LEU A 300 -13.97 15.87 21.66
N ALA A 301 -14.73 14.81 21.40
CA ALA A 301 -15.82 14.78 20.43
C ALA A 301 -17.20 15.09 21.04
N ASP A 302 -17.30 15.40 22.34
CA ASP A 302 -18.57 15.83 22.96
C ASP A 302 -18.59 17.36 23.16
N PRO A 303 -19.41 18.11 22.40
CA PRO A 303 -19.55 19.55 22.56
C PRO A 303 -20.05 19.98 23.94
N ARG A 304 -20.83 19.14 24.65
CA ARG A 304 -21.39 19.47 25.97
C ARG A 304 -20.36 19.44 27.08
N LEU A 305 -19.32 18.61 26.93
CA LEU A 305 -18.21 18.49 27.89
C LEU A 305 -17.18 19.63 27.72
N ARG A 306 -17.17 20.35 26.60
CA ARG A 306 -16.24 21.46 26.33
C ARG A 306 -16.70 22.82 26.86
N ASN A 307 -18.01 23.05 26.98
CA ASN A 307 -18.58 24.35 27.31
C ASN A 307 -18.59 24.69 28.82
N SER A 308 -18.00 23.87 29.69
CA SER A 308 -17.98 24.11 31.15
C SER A 308 -17.06 25.25 31.62
N ARG A 309 -16.37 25.96 30.72
CA ARG A 309 -15.51 27.12 31.05
C ARG A 309 -16.01 28.49 30.59
N SER A 310 -17.28 28.65 30.24
CA SER A 310 -17.85 29.97 29.89
C SER A 310 -18.70 30.64 30.98
N ALA A 311 -18.65 30.16 32.23
CA ALA A 311 -19.13 30.89 33.39
C ALA A 311 -17.92 31.38 34.19
N VAL A 312 -17.64 32.67 34.04
CA VAL A 312 -16.48 33.39 34.54
C VAL A 312 -16.50 33.48 36.06
N GLU A 313 -15.38 33.12 36.70
CA GLU A 313 -14.92 33.75 37.95
C GLU A 313 -14.67 35.23 37.64
N THR A 314 -15.65 36.08 37.95
CA THR A 314 -15.43 37.50 38.22
C THR A 314 -15.58 37.64 39.71
N ASP A 315 -14.45 37.77 40.39
CA ASP A 315 -14.42 37.94 41.83
C ASP A 315 -14.40 39.44 42.19
N GLY A 316 -15.32 39.83 43.08
CA GLY A 316 -15.20 40.99 43.99
C GLY A 316 -15.79 42.35 43.56
N ALA A 317 -16.99 42.68 44.04
CA ALA A 317 -17.19 43.57 45.22
C ALA A 317 -18.62 44.16 45.31
N ASP A 318 -19.12 44.17 46.55
CA ASP A 318 -20.24 44.93 47.14
C ASP A 318 -21.71 44.54 46.86
N GLY A 319 -22.41 44.21 47.96
CA GLY A 319 -23.87 44.19 48.02
C GLY A 319 -24.42 43.22 49.06
N VAL A 320 -24.51 43.68 50.31
CA VAL A 320 -25.27 43.05 51.40
C VAL A 320 -26.74 42.88 51.02
N GLU A 321 -27.33 41.70 51.23
CA GLU A 321 -28.67 41.57 51.82
C GLU A 321 -29.01 40.12 52.24
N GLU A 322 -29.73 40.06 53.36
CA GLU A 322 -30.12 38.89 54.16
C GLU A 322 -31.25 38.06 53.52
N GLY A 323 -31.36 36.77 53.87
CA GLY A 323 -32.65 36.09 53.81
C GLY A 323 -32.68 34.56 53.69
N ALA A 324 -32.88 33.91 54.84
CA ALA A 324 -33.64 32.67 55.05
C ALA A 324 -33.06 31.29 54.62
N GLU A 325 -32.50 30.59 55.61
CA GLU A 325 -32.99 29.32 56.19
C GLU A 325 -33.67 28.24 55.31
N GLN A 326 -33.04 27.06 55.29
CA GLN A 326 -33.53 25.71 55.67
C GLN A 326 -33.30 24.61 54.62
N GLY A 327 -32.62 23.54 55.06
CA GLY A 327 -32.58 22.24 54.38
C GLY A 327 -31.24 21.51 54.52
N LEU A 328 -30.95 21.00 55.71
CA LEU A 328 -29.98 19.93 55.91
C LEU A 328 -30.56 18.64 55.31
N ASP A 329 -29.83 17.98 54.43
CA ASP A 329 -29.76 16.51 54.43
C ASP A 329 -28.34 16.08 54.01
N ASP A 330 -27.78 15.22 54.85
CA ASP A 330 -26.54 14.48 54.64
C ASP A 330 -26.73 13.53 53.46
N ASP A 331 -25.87 13.63 52.44
CA ASP A 331 -25.49 12.46 51.65
C ASP A 331 -23.99 12.53 51.33
N VAL A 332 -23.26 11.65 52.02
CA VAL A 332 -21.87 11.30 51.73
C VAL A 332 -21.88 10.50 50.43
N GLU A 333 -21.64 11.15 49.29
CA GLU A 333 -21.38 10.46 48.03
C GLU A 333 -20.02 10.81 47.44
N ASP A 334 -19.33 9.75 47.03
CA ASP A 334 -17.95 9.65 46.57
C ASP A 334 -17.47 10.77 45.65
N GLY A 335 -16.22 11.19 45.90
CA GLY A 335 -15.47 12.17 45.13
C GLY A 335 -15.18 11.76 43.67
N ARG A 336 -16.22 11.76 42.83
CA ARG A 336 -16.09 11.88 41.37
C ARG A 336 -15.83 13.34 41.03
N VAL A 337 -14.56 13.75 41.10
CA VAL A 337 -14.13 14.98 40.44
C VAL A 337 -14.50 14.87 38.96
N SER A 338 -15.45 15.71 38.55
CA SER A 338 -16.12 15.73 37.24
C SER A 338 -15.15 15.62 36.06
N GLY A 339 -15.29 14.57 35.25
CA GLY A 339 -14.53 14.38 34.00
C GLY A 339 -14.71 15.49 32.97
N SER A 340 -15.73 16.35 33.14
CA SER A 340 -16.06 17.45 32.22
C SER A 340 -14.99 18.57 32.14
N ALA A 341 -14.22 18.81 33.21
CA ALA A 341 -13.16 19.82 33.19
C ALA A 341 -11.84 19.32 32.58
N ARG A 342 -11.67 18.00 32.41
CA ARG A 342 -10.41 17.37 31.97
C ARG A 342 -10.26 17.28 30.45
N ALA A 343 -11.36 17.21 29.69
CA ALA A 343 -11.32 17.15 28.22
C ALA A 343 -11.15 18.53 27.56
N ALA A 344 -11.64 19.58 28.21
CA ALA A 344 -11.48 20.97 27.79
C ALA A 344 -10.01 21.41 27.99
N GLY A 345 -9.21 21.38 26.93
CA GLY A 345 -7.79 21.78 26.95
C GLY A 345 -6.81 20.71 26.48
N VAL A 346 -7.28 19.48 26.20
CA VAL A 346 -6.43 18.38 25.70
C VAL A 346 -5.97 18.61 24.25
N LEU A 347 -6.68 19.43 23.48
CA LEU A 347 -6.29 19.79 22.11
C LEU A 347 -6.41 21.30 21.92
N ARG A 348 -5.29 21.96 21.60
CA ARG A 348 -5.15 23.40 21.33
C ARG A 348 -4.51 23.61 19.96
N PHE A 349 -4.88 24.71 19.31
CA PHE A 349 -4.30 25.18 18.05
C PHE A 349 -3.72 26.57 18.29
N SER A 350 -2.65 26.91 17.58
CA SER A 350 -2.11 28.27 17.57
C SER A 350 -3.12 29.29 17.04
N GLU A 351 -3.99 28.88 16.13
CA GLU A 351 -5.12 29.69 15.65
C GLU A 351 -6.46 29.08 16.08
N GLU A 352 -7.44 29.92 16.40
CA GLU A 352 -8.77 29.45 16.81
C GLU A 352 -9.43 28.59 15.72
N ARG A 353 -10.17 27.56 16.16
CA ARG A 353 -10.92 26.63 15.28
C ARG A 353 -12.36 26.58 15.69
N ASP A 354 -13.24 26.41 14.70
CA ASP A 354 -14.64 26.14 14.97
C ASP A 354 -14.77 24.85 15.81
N PRO A 355 -15.34 24.94 17.04
CA PRO A 355 -15.55 23.77 17.89
C PRO A 355 -16.36 22.66 17.21
N ALA A 356 -17.33 23.00 16.36
CA ALA A 356 -18.16 22.02 15.66
C ALA A 356 -17.35 21.24 14.62
N VAL A 357 -16.48 21.93 13.88
CA VAL A 357 -15.60 21.30 12.89
C VAL A 357 -14.55 20.43 13.57
N LEU A 358 -14.01 20.87 14.71
CA LEU A 358 -13.08 20.05 15.48
C LEU A 358 -13.75 18.78 16.03
N THR A 359 -14.97 18.89 16.55
CA THR A 359 -15.73 17.72 16.99
C THR A 359 -15.94 16.75 15.82
N GLN A 360 -16.33 17.24 14.64
CA GLN A 360 -16.45 16.40 13.45
C GLN A 360 -15.12 15.77 13.04
N PHE A 361 -14.01 16.51 13.11
CA PHE A 361 -12.67 15.98 12.85
C PHE A 361 -12.31 14.83 13.77
N VAL A 362 -12.49 15.01 15.09
CA VAL A 362 -12.21 13.95 16.07
C VAL A 362 -13.16 12.77 15.84
N GLN A 363 -14.46 12.99 15.61
CA GLN A 363 -15.41 11.92 15.34
C GLN A 363 -15.09 11.15 14.05
N LEU A 364 -14.80 11.83 12.95
CA LEU A 364 -14.73 11.23 11.61
C LEU A 364 -13.32 10.79 11.20
N ARG A 365 -12.25 11.38 11.76
CA ARG A 365 -10.86 11.00 11.44
C ARG A 365 -10.16 10.25 12.58
N VAL A 366 -10.60 10.39 13.83
CA VAL A 366 -9.91 9.80 15.00
C VAL A 366 -10.74 8.70 15.69
N ILE A 367 -12.03 8.93 15.94
CA ILE A 367 -12.91 8.01 16.66
C ILE A 367 -13.53 6.98 15.70
N ASP A 368 -13.96 7.41 14.52
CA ASP A 368 -14.62 6.54 13.55
C ASP A 368 -14.06 6.72 12.12
N PRO A 369 -12.73 6.55 11.94
CA PRO A 369 -12.10 6.69 10.63
C PRO A 369 -12.68 5.70 9.61
N GLU A 370 -13.16 4.54 10.07
CA GLU A 370 -13.76 3.54 9.22
C GLU A 370 -15.18 3.89 8.75
N ARG A 371 -16.10 4.36 9.60
CA ARG A 371 -17.46 4.71 9.11
C ARG A 371 -17.47 5.97 8.26
N ALA A 372 -16.57 6.92 8.47
CA ALA A 372 -16.47 8.12 7.64
C ALA A 372 -15.89 7.81 6.26
N TYR A 373 -14.82 6.99 6.21
CA TYR A 373 -14.25 6.49 4.97
C TYR A 373 -15.22 5.57 4.22
N TRP A 374 -15.97 4.73 4.95
CA TRP A 374 -17.07 3.93 4.41
C TRP A 374 -18.16 4.79 3.77
N ARG A 375 -18.70 5.79 4.50
CA ARG A 375 -19.75 6.68 3.97
C ARG A 375 -19.31 7.44 2.72
N ARG A 376 -18.08 7.95 2.68
CA ARG A 376 -17.54 8.60 1.49
C ARG A 376 -17.40 7.64 0.31
N GLY A 377 -16.98 6.41 0.55
CA GLY A 377 -16.92 5.38 -0.49
C GLY A 377 -18.30 5.01 -1.04
N VAL A 378 -19.31 4.87 -0.18
CA VAL A 378 -20.71 4.61 -0.57
C VAL A 378 -21.30 5.78 -1.37
N GLU A 379 -21.06 7.01 -0.94
CA GLU A 379 -21.50 8.23 -1.63
C GLU A 379 -20.83 8.38 -3.01
N ALA A 380 -19.51 8.16 -3.07
CA ALA A 380 -18.75 8.17 -4.31
C ALA A 380 -19.21 7.05 -5.28
N ALA A 381 -19.46 5.84 -4.79
CA ALA A 381 -19.97 4.71 -5.57
C ALA A 381 -21.37 5.02 -6.15
N THR A 382 -22.27 5.57 -5.32
CA THR A 382 -23.64 5.93 -5.73
C THR A 382 -23.62 7.02 -6.79
N ARG A 383 -22.77 8.04 -6.63
CA ARG A 383 -22.64 9.12 -7.61
C ARG A 383 -22.00 8.63 -8.90
N TRP A 384 -21.01 7.74 -8.82
CA TRP A 384 -20.40 7.12 -9.99
C TRP A 384 -21.41 6.37 -10.85
N LEU A 385 -22.27 5.53 -10.26
CA LEU A 385 -23.32 4.83 -11.00
C LEU A 385 -24.29 5.79 -11.70
N ARG A 386 -24.62 6.91 -11.05
CA ARG A 386 -25.49 7.94 -11.63
C ARG A 386 -24.88 8.63 -12.85
N GLU A 387 -23.58 8.94 -12.78
CA GLU A 387 -22.86 9.71 -13.82
C GLU A 387 -22.44 8.82 -15.00
N THR A 388 -22.11 7.54 -14.75
CA THR A 388 -21.75 6.59 -15.83
C THR A 388 -22.96 5.91 -16.47
N GLY A 389 -24.09 5.83 -15.75
CA GLY A 389 -25.27 5.07 -16.17
C GLY A 389 -25.10 3.55 -16.06
N GLU A 390 -24.06 3.10 -15.37
CA GLU A 390 -23.79 1.68 -15.10
C GLU A 390 -24.70 1.15 -13.99
N ASN A 391 -25.10 -0.13 -14.08
CA ASN A 391 -25.91 -0.79 -13.06
C ASN A 391 -25.06 -1.59 -12.04
N GLU A 392 -23.75 -1.68 -12.26
CA GLU A 392 -22.82 -2.46 -11.43
C GLU A 392 -21.56 -1.65 -11.13
N LEU A 393 -20.97 -1.84 -9.94
CA LEU A 393 -19.75 -1.14 -9.50
C LEU A 393 -18.48 -1.71 -10.15
N ARG A 394 -18.35 -1.53 -11.47
CA ARG A 394 -17.19 -1.89 -12.30
C ARG A 394 -16.16 -0.76 -12.38
N VAL A 395 -15.84 -0.17 -11.23
CA VAL A 395 -14.91 0.96 -11.16
C VAL A 395 -13.47 0.49 -11.47
N PRO A 396 -12.76 1.10 -12.42
CA PRO A 396 -11.34 0.82 -12.67
C PRO A 396 -10.49 1.10 -11.44
N PHE A 397 -9.47 0.27 -11.17
CA PHE A 397 -8.64 0.39 -9.96
C PHE A 397 -8.01 1.78 -9.78
N THR A 398 -7.58 2.40 -10.87
CA THR A 398 -6.92 3.72 -10.86
C THR A 398 -7.91 4.89 -10.86
N TYR A 399 -9.22 4.64 -10.84
CA TYR A 399 -10.22 5.69 -10.92
C TYR A 399 -10.26 6.49 -9.62
N VAL A 400 -10.08 7.80 -9.77
CA VAL A 400 -10.25 8.80 -8.73
C VAL A 400 -11.42 9.69 -9.14
N THR A 401 -12.29 9.99 -8.20
CA THR A 401 -13.45 10.85 -8.44
C THR A 401 -13.03 12.28 -8.82
N PRO A 402 -13.78 12.96 -9.69
CA PRO A 402 -13.54 14.36 -10.05
C PRO A 402 -13.49 15.31 -8.85
N GLU A 403 -12.66 16.36 -8.92
CA GLU A 403 -12.51 17.36 -7.85
C GLU A 403 -13.81 18.14 -7.55
N ASP A 404 -14.68 18.30 -8.54
CA ASP A 404 -15.96 19.00 -8.42
C ASP A 404 -17.05 18.17 -7.68
N TRP A 405 -16.70 16.97 -7.20
CA TRP A 405 -17.62 16.10 -6.44
C TRP A 405 -17.75 16.45 -4.94
N SER A 406 -17.41 17.68 -4.54
CA SER A 406 -17.60 18.21 -3.18
C SER A 406 -17.07 17.25 -2.10
N SER A 407 -17.93 16.75 -1.20
CA SER A 407 -17.63 15.82 -0.08
C SER A 407 -16.86 14.55 -0.45
N VAL A 408 -16.90 14.16 -1.73
CA VAL A 408 -16.20 12.98 -2.26
C VAL A 408 -15.26 13.31 -3.41
N GLY A 409 -14.88 14.57 -3.61
CA GLY A 409 -13.90 14.96 -4.62
C GLY A 409 -12.52 14.35 -4.35
N SER A 410 -11.81 13.95 -5.41
CA SER A 410 -10.50 13.29 -5.33
C SER A 410 -10.46 12.00 -4.49
N HIS A 411 -11.61 11.41 -4.17
CA HIS A 411 -11.70 10.13 -3.49
C HIS A 411 -11.22 8.99 -4.41
N PRO A 412 -10.30 8.11 -3.96
CA PRO A 412 -9.77 7.00 -4.75
C PRO A 412 -10.76 5.82 -4.80
N LEU A 413 -11.92 6.04 -5.42
CA LEU A 413 -13.02 5.08 -5.47
C LEU A 413 -12.61 3.72 -6.06
N GLY A 414 -11.73 3.71 -7.07
CA GLY A 414 -11.21 2.48 -7.67
C GLY A 414 -10.44 1.59 -6.70
N ALA A 415 -9.57 2.20 -5.88
CA ALA A 415 -8.83 1.51 -4.83
C ALA A 415 -9.75 1.09 -3.68
N TRP A 416 -10.69 1.96 -3.29
CA TRP A 416 -11.68 1.68 -2.25
C TRP A 416 -12.53 0.45 -2.56
N ILE A 417 -13.07 0.34 -3.79
CA ILE A 417 -13.84 -0.83 -4.26
C ILE A 417 -12.99 -2.09 -4.25
N ALA A 418 -11.71 -2.00 -4.64
CA ALA A 418 -10.80 -3.14 -4.61
C ALA A 418 -10.52 -3.64 -3.17
N ASP A 419 -10.40 -2.72 -2.21
CA ASP A 419 -10.28 -3.06 -0.79
C ASP A 419 -11.53 -3.78 -0.27
N GLN A 420 -12.74 -3.33 -0.65
CA GLN A 420 -13.98 -4.00 -0.22
C GLN A 420 -14.07 -5.44 -0.75
N ARG A 421 -13.65 -5.68 -2.00
CA ARG A 421 -13.55 -7.03 -2.57
C ARG A 421 -12.58 -7.91 -1.79
N ARG A 422 -11.44 -7.33 -1.37
CA ARG A 422 -10.43 -8.02 -0.57
C ARG A 422 -10.98 -8.41 0.80
N TYR A 423 -11.67 -7.50 1.49
CA TYR A 423 -12.28 -7.77 2.80
C TYR A 423 -13.42 -8.79 2.73
N TYR A 424 -14.25 -8.73 1.67
CA TYR A 424 -15.30 -9.72 1.44
C TYR A 424 -14.71 -11.12 1.18
N ALA A 425 -13.68 -11.23 0.34
CA ALA A 425 -13.01 -12.50 0.06
C ALA A 425 -12.30 -13.08 1.29
N ALA A 426 -11.84 -12.23 2.21
CA ALA A 426 -11.27 -12.62 3.49
C ALA A 426 -12.31 -12.97 4.57
N GLY A 427 -13.60 -12.72 4.31
CA GLY A 427 -14.69 -12.92 5.28
C GLY A 427 -14.69 -11.93 6.44
N THR A 428 -13.93 -10.84 6.34
CA THR A 428 -13.79 -9.82 7.40
C THR A 428 -14.71 -8.61 7.21
N LEU A 429 -15.43 -8.54 6.09
CA LEU A 429 -16.40 -7.47 5.83
C LEU A 429 -17.72 -7.73 6.58
N GLU A 430 -18.16 -6.77 7.38
CA GLU A 430 -19.40 -6.85 8.15
C GLU A 430 -20.62 -7.13 7.27
N ALA A 431 -21.53 -8.02 7.71
CA ALA A 431 -22.71 -8.42 6.92
C ALA A 431 -23.62 -7.23 6.51
N SER A 432 -23.71 -6.19 7.34
CA SER A 432 -24.47 -4.97 7.03
C SER A 432 -23.86 -4.19 5.86
N ARG A 433 -22.52 -4.11 5.82
CA ARG A 433 -21.72 -3.48 4.76
C ARG A 433 -21.79 -4.26 3.44
N VAL A 434 -21.81 -5.59 3.52
CA VAL A 434 -22.06 -6.47 2.37
C VAL A 434 -23.42 -6.15 1.75
N ALA A 435 -24.48 -6.17 2.56
CA ALA A 435 -25.83 -5.92 2.08
C ALA A 435 -26.01 -4.49 1.50
N GLU A 436 -25.31 -3.50 2.05
CA GLU A 436 -25.31 -2.12 1.54
C GLU A 436 -24.64 -2.03 0.16
N LEU A 437 -23.49 -2.68 -0.02
CA LEU A 437 -22.78 -2.71 -1.30
C LEU A 437 -23.51 -3.56 -2.36
N GLU A 438 -24.15 -4.65 -1.98
CA GLU A 438 -24.98 -5.45 -2.89
C GLU A 438 -26.15 -4.66 -3.46
N LYS A 439 -26.78 -3.79 -2.66
CA LYS A 439 -27.84 -2.88 -3.14
C LYS A 439 -27.33 -1.89 -4.19
N LEU A 440 -26.05 -1.54 -4.15
CA LEU A 440 -25.40 -0.67 -5.13
C LEU A 440 -24.83 -1.45 -6.33
N GLY A 441 -25.11 -2.75 -6.47
CA GLY A 441 -24.59 -3.55 -7.57
C GLY A 441 -23.11 -3.90 -7.44
N MET A 442 -22.63 -4.12 -6.21
CA MET A 442 -21.23 -4.51 -5.95
C MET A 442 -20.89 -5.86 -6.57
N VAL A 443 -19.85 -5.85 -7.40
CA VAL A 443 -19.25 -7.06 -7.98
C VAL A 443 -18.13 -7.55 -7.06
N TRP A 444 -18.42 -8.51 -6.18
CA TRP A 444 -17.46 -9.03 -5.18
C TRP A 444 -16.28 -9.79 -5.78
N SER A 445 -16.52 -10.49 -6.88
CA SER A 445 -15.48 -11.18 -7.63
C SER A 445 -15.46 -10.66 -9.05
N VAL A 446 -14.46 -9.83 -9.36
CA VAL A 446 -14.13 -9.45 -10.74
C VAL A 446 -13.88 -10.70 -11.59
N HIS A 447 -13.46 -11.81 -10.98
CA HIS A 447 -13.28 -13.11 -11.65
C HIS A 447 -14.57 -13.91 -11.84
N ALA A 448 -15.63 -13.69 -11.06
CA ALA A 448 -16.96 -14.24 -11.34
C ALA A 448 -17.61 -13.44 -12.47
N SER A 449 -17.54 -12.12 -12.39
CA SER A 449 -18.00 -11.21 -13.45
C SER A 449 -17.18 -11.31 -14.76
N ALA A 450 -15.87 -11.55 -14.69
CA ALA A 450 -15.03 -11.84 -15.85
C ALA A 450 -15.11 -13.31 -16.29
N TRP A 451 -15.63 -14.20 -15.44
CA TRP A 451 -16.00 -15.55 -15.85
C TRP A 451 -17.28 -15.50 -16.66
N ASP A 452 -18.34 -14.87 -16.16
CA ASP A 452 -19.63 -14.76 -16.84
C ASP A 452 -19.47 -13.97 -18.15
N ALA A 453 -18.83 -12.80 -18.12
CA ALA A 453 -18.52 -12.04 -19.33
C ALA A 453 -17.58 -12.80 -20.27
N GLY A 454 -16.57 -13.51 -19.74
CA GLY A 454 -15.67 -14.33 -20.56
C GLY A 454 -16.36 -15.52 -21.21
N LEU A 455 -17.31 -16.14 -20.51
CA LEU A 455 -18.11 -17.26 -20.98
C LEU A 455 -19.13 -16.80 -22.04
N ASP A 456 -19.77 -15.65 -21.84
CA ASP A 456 -20.67 -15.05 -22.84
C ASP A 456 -19.92 -14.66 -24.11
N VAL A 457 -18.75 -14.04 -23.98
CA VAL A 457 -17.87 -13.72 -25.12
C VAL A 457 -17.40 -15.03 -25.79
N ALA A 458 -17.06 -16.07 -25.02
CA ALA A 458 -16.71 -17.38 -25.56
C ALA A 458 -17.87 -18.04 -26.33
N ARG A 459 -19.11 -17.94 -25.82
CA ARG A 459 -20.33 -18.39 -26.51
C ARG A 459 -20.52 -17.62 -27.81
N SER A 460 -20.37 -16.28 -27.79
CA SER A 460 -20.50 -15.45 -28.99
C SER A 460 -19.45 -15.77 -30.05
N TYR A 461 -18.20 -16.01 -29.63
CA TYR A 461 -17.11 -16.41 -30.52
C TYR A 461 -17.40 -17.79 -31.12
N ALA A 462 -17.80 -18.76 -30.30
CA ALA A 462 -18.12 -20.11 -30.77
C ALA A 462 -19.32 -20.13 -31.72
N ALA A 463 -20.32 -19.27 -31.52
CA ALA A 463 -21.46 -19.13 -32.42
C ALA A 463 -21.05 -18.67 -33.83
N VAL A 464 -20.07 -17.76 -33.94
CA VAL A 464 -19.58 -17.26 -35.23
C VAL A 464 -18.57 -18.23 -35.86
N HIS A 465 -17.67 -18.78 -35.07
CA HIS A 465 -16.51 -19.54 -35.56
C HIS A 465 -16.73 -21.06 -35.57
N SER A 466 -17.83 -21.56 -34.98
CA SER A 466 -18.15 -22.98 -34.79
C SER A 466 -17.14 -23.75 -33.92
N HIS A 467 -16.30 -23.04 -33.16
CA HIS A 467 -15.32 -23.60 -32.22
C HIS A 467 -14.90 -22.54 -31.20
N CYS A 468 -14.36 -22.96 -30.05
CA CYS A 468 -13.87 -22.07 -28.98
C CYS A 468 -12.32 -22.14 -28.89
N LEU A 469 -11.66 -21.88 -30.02
CA LEU A 469 -10.20 -22.04 -30.18
C LEU A 469 -9.52 -20.78 -30.78
N PRO A 470 -9.71 -19.59 -30.19
CA PRO A 470 -9.01 -18.39 -30.65
C PRO A 470 -7.50 -18.49 -30.40
N ALA A 471 -6.71 -17.76 -31.20
CA ALA A 471 -5.30 -17.57 -30.91
C ALA A 471 -5.14 -16.71 -29.63
N ALA A 472 -4.01 -16.84 -28.94
CA ALA A 472 -3.80 -16.18 -27.65
C ALA A 472 -3.88 -14.64 -27.71
N THR A 473 -3.69 -14.05 -28.89
CA THR A 473 -3.73 -12.59 -29.13
C THR A 473 -5.10 -12.07 -29.56
N VAL A 474 -6.10 -12.94 -29.71
CA VAL A 474 -7.44 -12.52 -30.16
C VAL A 474 -8.14 -11.74 -29.06
N VAL A 475 -8.60 -10.55 -29.43
CA VAL A 475 -9.58 -9.75 -28.69
C VAL A 475 -10.90 -9.85 -29.46
N TRP A 476 -11.98 -10.19 -28.77
CA TRP A 476 -13.32 -10.37 -29.32
C TRP A 476 -14.30 -9.55 -28.50
N ASP A 477 -15.11 -8.72 -29.15
CA ASP A 477 -16.04 -7.79 -28.49
C ASP A 477 -15.39 -6.96 -27.36
N SER A 478 -14.22 -6.37 -27.67
CA SER A 478 -13.37 -5.64 -26.71
C SER A 478 -12.86 -6.45 -25.51
N PHE A 479 -13.12 -7.76 -25.45
CA PHE A 479 -12.67 -8.66 -24.41
C PHE A 479 -11.45 -9.48 -24.87
N PRO A 480 -10.37 -9.60 -24.07
CA PRO A 480 -9.16 -10.35 -24.43
C PRO A 480 -9.37 -11.88 -24.33
N LEU A 481 -10.28 -12.42 -25.15
CA LEU A 481 -10.75 -13.81 -25.12
C LEU A 481 -9.61 -14.83 -25.25
N GLY A 482 -8.64 -14.57 -26.13
CA GLY A 482 -7.50 -15.47 -26.36
C GLY A 482 -6.64 -15.68 -25.11
N ALA A 483 -6.37 -14.61 -24.38
CA ALA A 483 -5.62 -14.65 -23.13
C ALA A 483 -6.43 -15.29 -22.00
N TRP A 484 -7.73 -14.97 -21.92
CA TRP A 484 -8.64 -15.54 -20.94
C TRP A 484 -8.75 -17.07 -21.09
N LEU A 485 -9.06 -17.59 -22.29
CA LEU A 485 -9.15 -19.04 -22.54
C LEU A 485 -7.82 -19.76 -22.32
N LYS A 486 -6.68 -19.12 -22.60
CA LYS A 486 -5.36 -19.68 -22.28
C LYS A 486 -5.22 -19.97 -20.79
N ASN A 487 -5.66 -19.04 -19.93
CA ASN A 487 -5.62 -19.22 -18.48
C ASN A 487 -6.60 -20.31 -18.03
N GLN A 488 -7.83 -20.33 -18.57
CA GLN A 488 -8.81 -21.37 -18.26
C GLN A 488 -8.28 -22.78 -18.61
N ARG A 489 -7.62 -22.93 -19.76
CA ARG A 489 -7.02 -24.21 -20.18
C ARG A 489 -5.89 -24.66 -19.25
N ALA A 490 -5.06 -23.72 -18.79
CA ALA A 490 -3.99 -24.03 -17.85
C ALA A 490 -4.55 -24.55 -16.51
N MET A 491 -5.62 -23.92 -16.02
CA MET A 491 -6.31 -24.33 -14.79
C MET A 491 -6.99 -25.70 -14.96
N ALA A 492 -7.68 -25.94 -16.08
CA ALA A 492 -8.33 -27.23 -16.35
C ALA A 492 -7.32 -28.39 -16.47
N ARG A 493 -6.16 -28.17 -17.10
CA ARG A 493 -5.09 -29.17 -17.16
C ARG A 493 -4.55 -29.49 -15.77
N ARG A 494 -4.33 -28.48 -14.93
CA ARG A 494 -3.94 -28.67 -13.53
C ARG A 494 -5.00 -29.45 -12.75
N THR A 495 -6.29 -29.18 -12.97
CA THR A 495 -7.38 -29.95 -12.35
C THR A 495 -7.28 -31.43 -12.71
N ARG A 496 -7.08 -31.77 -13.99
CA ARG A 496 -6.92 -33.17 -14.45
C ARG A 496 -5.67 -33.82 -13.87
N GLU A 497 -4.54 -33.12 -13.87
CA GLU A 497 -3.28 -33.61 -13.30
C GLU A 497 -3.41 -33.90 -11.80
N ASN A 498 -3.98 -32.97 -11.04
CA ASN A 498 -4.20 -33.14 -9.61
C ASN A 498 -5.22 -34.24 -9.31
N ALA A 499 -6.25 -34.44 -10.15
CA ALA A 499 -7.17 -35.57 -10.01
C ALA A 499 -6.43 -36.91 -10.12
N VAL A 500 -5.58 -37.09 -11.13
CA VAL A 500 -4.76 -38.31 -11.30
C VAL A 500 -3.84 -38.54 -10.09
N ARG A 501 -3.23 -37.48 -9.56
CA ARG A 501 -2.35 -37.57 -8.39
C ARG A 501 -3.11 -37.91 -7.10
N ARG A 502 -4.33 -37.38 -6.94
CA ARG A 502 -5.23 -37.73 -5.83
C ARG A 502 -5.65 -39.20 -5.91
N ASP A 503 -6.01 -39.67 -7.09
CA ASP A 503 -6.37 -41.07 -7.32
C ASP A 503 -5.18 -42.01 -7.09
N ALA A 504 -3.95 -41.53 -7.31
CA ALA A 504 -2.71 -42.23 -6.97
C ALA A 504 -2.34 -42.19 -5.46
N GLY A 505 -3.17 -41.56 -4.61
CA GLY A 505 -3.01 -41.55 -3.16
C GLY A 505 -2.16 -40.41 -2.58
N GLU A 506 -1.84 -39.37 -3.36
CA GLU A 506 -1.07 -38.23 -2.87
C GLU A 506 -1.94 -37.29 -2.02
N ALA A 507 -1.62 -37.15 -0.73
CA ALA A 507 -2.32 -36.30 0.21
C ALA A 507 -1.73 -34.88 0.29
N GLY A 508 -2.57 -33.88 0.55
CA GLY A 508 -2.13 -32.48 0.76
C GLY A 508 -1.98 -31.63 -0.51
N LEU A 509 -2.53 -32.09 -1.64
CA LEU A 509 -2.54 -31.33 -2.89
C LEU A 509 -3.45 -30.09 -2.79
N SER A 510 -2.88 -28.92 -3.04
CA SER A 510 -3.63 -27.66 -3.07
C SER A 510 -4.56 -27.61 -4.28
N TYR A 511 -5.78 -27.11 -4.06
CA TYR A 511 -6.75 -26.79 -5.11
C TYR A 511 -6.45 -25.43 -5.77
N ALA A 512 -5.41 -24.72 -5.35
CA ALA A 512 -5.07 -23.40 -5.87
C ALA A 512 -4.69 -23.45 -7.36
N GLY A 513 -5.43 -22.68 -8.15
CA GLY A 513 -5.28 -22.63 -9.61
C GLY A 513 -5.94 -23.79 -10.35
N GLU A 514 -6.79 -24.60 -9.70
CA GLU A 514 -7.70 -25.52 -10.38
C GLU A 514 -8.94 -24.78 -10.89
N LEU A 515 -9.46 -25.23 -12.03
CA LEU A 515 -10.78 -24.82 -12.52
C LEU A 515 -11.85 -25.71 -11.88
N SER A 516 -12.91 -25.10 -11.35
CA SER A 516 -14.01 -25.84 -10.71
C SER A 516 -14.77 -26.70 -11.72
N HIS A 517 -15.41 -27.77 -11.24
CA HIS A 517 -16.15 -28.71 -12.08
C HIS A 517 -17.24 -28.01 -12.90
N ALA A 518 -18.08 -27.20 -12.24
CA ALA A 518 -19.14 -26.43 -12.91
C ALA A 518 -18.61 -25.50 -14.03
N ARG A 519 -17.40 -24.95 -13.86
CA ARG A 519 -16.76 -24.11 -14.87
C ARG A 519 -16.20 -24.92 -16.04
N MET A 520 -15.67 -26.11 -15.79
CA MET A 520 -15.28 -27.03 -16.85
C MET A 520 -16.50 -27.44 -17.69
N GLU A 521 -17.58 -27.86 -17.04
CA GLU A 521 -18.84 -28.23 -17.70
C GLU A 521 -19.38 -27.08 -18.56
N ALA A 522 -19.41 -25.85 -18.04
CA ALA A 522 -19.88 -24.69 -18.78
C ALA A 522 -19.03 -24.37 -20.02
N LEU A 523 -17.71 -24.64 -20.03
CA LEU A 523 -16.88 -24.48 -21.23
C LEU A 523 -16.99 -25.67 -22.19
N ASP A 524 -17.18 -26.88 -21.66
CA ASP A 524 -17.46 -28.07 -22.46
C ASP A 524 -18.79 -27.94 -23.21
N GLU A 525 -19.80 -27.29 -22.64
CA GLU A 525 -21.04 -26.93 -23.34
C GLU A 525 -20.81 -25.98 -24.52
N VAL A 526 -19.82 -25.07 -24.42
CA VAL A 526 -19.50 -24.13 -25.50
C VAL A 526 -18.76 -24.85 -26.63
N ASP A 527 -17.73 -25.62 -26.30
CA ASP A 527 -17.00 -26.47 -27.24
C ASP A 527 -16.30 -27.59 -26.46
N PRO A 528 -16.72 -28.87 -26.57
CA PRO A 528 -16.07 -29.98 -25.87
C PRO A 528 -14.57 -30.12 -26.19
N GLY A 529 -14.13 -29.53 -27.29
CA GLY A 529 -12.73 -29.49 -27.73
C GLY A 529 -11.96 -28.26 -27.27
N TRP A 530 -12.50 -27.42 -26.37
CA TRP A 530 -11.89 -26.14 -25.98
C TRP A 530 -10.52 -26.30 -25.29
N CYS A 531 -10.28 -27.42 -24.60
CA CYS A 531 -9.03 -27.73 -23.90
C CYS A 531 -8.44 -29.09 -24.34
N PRO A 532 -7.86 -29.17 -25.55
CA PRO A 532 -7.27 -30.40 -26.07
C PRO A 532 -5.93 -30.73 -25.39
N GLU A 533 -5.53 -32.00 -25.49
CA GLU A 533 -4.24 -32.51 -25.00
C GLU A 533 -3.06 -32.15 -25.91
N TRP A 534 -3.34 -31.79 -27.17
CA TRP A 534 -2.37 -31.36 -28.17
C TRP A 534 -2.44 -29.84 -28.45
N GLU A 535 -1.66 -29.39 -29.44
CA GLU A 535 -1.58 -27.99 -29.84
C GLU A 535 -2.93 -27.40 -30.26
N ILE A 536 -3.23 -26.18 -29.77
CA ILE A 536 -4.50 -25.49 -30.02
C ILE A 536 -4.70 -25.20 -31.52
N GLY A 537 -3.63 -24.84 -32.22
CA GLY A 537 -3.67 -24.60 -33.66
C GLY A 537 -4.04 -25.86 -34.44
N TRP A 538 -3.56 -27.03 -34.01
CA TRP A 538 -3.91 -28.31 -34.63
C TRP A 538 -5.41 -28.61 -34.45
N GLN A 539 -5.93 -28.48 -33.22
CA GLN A 539 -7.36 -28.69 -32.93
C GLN A 539 -8.24 -27.73 -33.73
N ARG A 540 -7.81 -26.47 -33.87
CA ARG A 540 -8.53 -25.47 -34.66
C ARG A 540 -8.60 -25.87 -36.13
N CYS A 541 -7.48 -26.23 -36.77
CA CYS A 541 -7.50 -26.66 -38.17
C CYS A 541 -8.37 -27.90 -38.38
N LEU A 542 -8.36 -28.85 -37.45
CA LEU A 542 -9.26 -30.00 -37.47
C LEU A 542 -10.73 -29.58 -37.44
N ARG A 543 -11.11 -28.66 -36.53
CA ARG A 543 -12.49 -28.13 -36.44
C ARG A 543 -12.91 -27.42 -37.71
N LEU A 544 -12.03 -26.62 -38.31
CA LEU A 544 -12.28 -25.93 -39.57
C LEU A 544 -12.43 -26.90 -40.74
N ALA A 545 -11.60 -27.95 -40.81
CA ALA A 545 -11.72 -29.00 -41.82
C ALA A 545 -13.03 -29.79 -41.67
N LEU A 546 -13.42 -30.17 -40.45
CA LEU A 546 -14.70 -30.81 -40.15
C LEU A 546 -15.89 -29.93 -40.58
N ALA A 547 -15.86 -28.64 -40.23
CA ALA A 547 -16.92 -27.71 -40.60
C ALA A 547 -17.01 -27.53 -42.13
N HIS A 548 -15.87 -27.43 -42.81
CA HIS A 548 -15.81 -27.34 -44.27
C HIS A 548 -16.42 -28.56 -44.96
N VAL A 549 -16.05 -29.77 -44.53
CA VAL A 549 -16.61 -31.02 -45.05
C VAL A 549 -18.10 -31.15 -44.75
N LYS A 550 -18.52 -30.81 -43.52
CA LYS A 550 -19.93 -30.84 -43.12
C LYS A 550 -20.80 -29.89 -43.96
N ASN A 551 -20.24 -28.77 -44.41
CA ASN A 551 -20.90 -27.80 -45.28
C ASN A 551 -20.83 -28.19 -46.78
N GLY A 552 -20.42 -29.42 -47.10
CA GLY A 552 -20.35 -29.95 -48.47
C GLY A 552 -19.07 -29.62 -49.23
N GLY A 553 -18.07 -29.03 -48.57
CA GLY A 553 -16.77 -28.76 -49.16
C GLY A 553 -15.89 -30.00 -49.24
N THR A 554 -15.04 -30.09 -50.27
CA THR A 554 -14.01 -31.14 -50.37
C THR A 554 -12.72 -30.67 -49.70
N LEU A 555 -12.00 -31.59 -49.05
CA LEU A 555 -10.70 -31.28 -48.45
C LEU A 555 -9.69 -30.86 -49.54
N PRO A 556 -8.89 -29.79 -49.29
CA PRO A 556 -7.90 -29.32 -50.27
C PRO A 556 -6.76 -30.32 -50.44
N ALA A 557 -6.31 -30.50 -51.69
CA ALA A 557 -5.14 -31.30 -52.01
C ALA A 557 -3.86 -30.47 -52.04
N ARG A 558 -3.96 -29.14 -52.22
CA ARG A 558 -2.82 -28.22 -52.29
C ARG A 558 -2.96 -27.03 -51.35
N ALA A 559 -1.82 -26.48 -50.95
CA ALA A 559 -1.74 -25.23 -50.20
C ALA A 559 -2.47 -24.10 -50.92
N GLY A 560 -3.22 -23.30 -50.17
CA GLY A 560 -3.94 -22.12 -50.66
C GLY A 560 -5.29 -22.39 -51.33
N GLU A 561 -5.69 -23.65 -51.52
CA GLU A 561 -6.99 -24.00 -52.12
C GLU A 561 -8.15 -23.67 -51.18
N VAL A 562 -7.99 -23.90 -49.87
CA VAL A 562 -9.00 -23.62 -48.85
C VAL A 562 -8.34 -22.92 -47.67
N ILE A 563 -8.60 -21.62 -47.56
CA ILE A 563 -8.16 -20.78 -46.43
C ILE A 563 -9.41 -20.37 -45.66
N VAL A 564 -9.51 -20.82 -44.42
CA VAL A 564 -10.67 -20.55 -43.55
C VAL A 564 -10.16 -19.89 -42.28
N GLN A 565 -10.72 -18.73 -41.94
CA GLN A 565 -10.32 -17.95 -40.76
C GLN A 565 -8.80 -17.68 -40.67
N GLY A 566 -8.14 -17.52 -41.83
CA GLY A 566 -6.70 -17.27 -41.92
C GLY A 566 -5.81 -18.51 -41.81
N GLU A 567 -6.38 -19.70 -41.62
CA GLU A 567 -5.66 -20.98 -41.61
C GLU A 567 -5.76 -21.65 -42.99
N ASP A 568 -4.61 -22.04 -43.56
CA ASP A 568 -4.54 -22.78 -44.82
C ASP A 568 -4.64 -24.29 -44.56
N LEU A 569 -5.82 -24.84 -44.85
CA LEU A 569 -6.11 -26.25 -44.59
C LEU A 569 -5.30 -27.18 -45.50
N GLY A 570 -4.95 -26.76 -46.73
CA GLY A 570 -4.13 -27.58 -47.63
C GLY A 570 -2.70 -27.73 -47.14
N THR A 571 -2.11 -26.62 -46.67
CA THR A 571 -0.80 -26.64 -46.01
C THR A 571 -0.83 -27.49 -44.74
N TRP A 572 -1.88 -27.36 -43.93
CA TRP A 572 -2.01 -28.13 -42.69
C TRP A 572 -2.16 -29.63 -42.92
N ILE A 573 -3.02 -30.06 -43.87
CA ILE A 573 -3.23 -31.46 -44.24
C ILE A 573 -1.93 -32.08 -44.76
N ALA A 574 -1.23 -31.41 -45.69
CA ALA A 574 0.05 -31.89 -46.20
C ALA A 574 1.08 -32.10 -45.07
N GLY A 575 1.09 -31.21 -44.08
CA GLY A 575 1.90 -31.35 -42.87
C GLY A 575 1.52 -32.55 -42.01
N GLN A 576 0.23 -32.87 -41.88
CA GLN A 576 -0.23 -34.04 -41.11
C GLN A 576 0.13 -35.35 -41.81
N ARG A 577 -0.10 -35.44 -43.13
CA ARG A 577 0.23 -36.63 -43.94
C ARG A 577 1.73 -36.94 -43.91
N ALA A 578 2.58 -35.90 -43.96
CA ALA A 578 4.03 -36.02 -43.92
C ALA A 578 4.60 -36.34 -42.52
N GLY A 579 3.89 -35.98 -41.45
CA GLY A 579 4.30 -36.18 -40.06
C GLY A 579 3.43 -37.18 -39.31
N TRP A 580 2.82 -38.13 -40.02
CA TRP A 580 1.79 -39.03 -39.49
C TRP A 580 2.26 -39.87 -38.30
N ASP A 581 3.52 -40.30 -38.33
CA ASP A 581 4.21 -41.06 -37.30
C ASP A 581 4.38 -40.30 -35.97
N LYS A 582 4.29 -38.97 -36.00
CA LYS A 582 4.42 -38.09 -34.82
C LYS A 582 3.08 -37.75 -34.18
N LEU A 583 1.97 -38.15 -34.80
CA LEU A 583 0.62 -37.88 -34.31
C LEU A 583 0.25 -38.89 -33.22
N ALA A 584 -0.46 -38.44 -32.19
CA ALA A 584 -1.03 -39.35 -31.21
C ALA A 584 -2.07 -40.28 -31.87
N PRO A 585 -2.30 -41.51 -31.37
CA PRO A 585 -3.27 -42.44 -31.96
C PRO A 585 -4.67 -41.83 -32.14
N ALA A 586 -5.11 -41.01 -31.18
CA ALA A 586 -6.38 -40.29 -31.27
C ALA A 586 -6.39 -39.23 -32.39
N GLN A 587 -5.26 -38.58 -32.68
CA GLN A 587 -5.15 -37.64 -33.79
C GLN A 587 -5.21 -38.36 -35.14
N GLN A 588 -4.54 -39.52 -35.28
CA GLN A 588 -4.61 -40.35 -36.49
C GLN A 588 -6.05 -40.80 -36.76
N TYR A 589 -6.74 -41.32 -35.74
CA TYR A 589 -8.14 -41.73 -35.85
C TYR A 589 -9.08 -40.59 -36.30
N LEU A 590 -8.90 -39.38 -35.74
CA LEU A 590 -9.68 -38.20 -36.14
C LEU A 590 -9.44 -37.77 -37.59
N LEU A 591 -8.20 -37.89 -38.07
CA LEU A 591 -7.83 -37.57 -39.45
C LEU A 591 -8.35 -38.64 -40.44
N GLU A 592 -8.26 -39.92 -40.08
CA GLU A 592 -8.83 -41.03 -40.86
C GLU A 592 -10.34 -40.87 -41.01
N THR A 593 -11.04 -40.46 -39.94
CA THR A 593 -12.49 -40.19 -39.97
C THR A 593 -12.85 -39.06 -40.95
N LEU A 594 -11.92 -38.14 -41.22
CA LEU A 594 -12.05 -37.07 -42.22
C LEU A 594 -11.67 -37.52 -43.64
N GLY A 595 -11.17 -38.75 -43.82
CA GLY A 595 -10.62 -39.23 -45.10
C GLY A 595 -9.21 -38.71 -45.39
N ILE A 596 -8.46 -38.30 -44.37
CA ILE A 596 -7.05 -37.94 -44.50
C ILE A 596 -6.23 -39.16 -44.13
N GLU A 597 -5.49 -39.69 -45.10
CA GLU A 597 -4.63 -40.87 -44.94
C GLU A 597 -3.15 -40.48 -44.89
N PRO A 598 -2.28 -41.30 -44.26
CA PRO A 598 -0.82 -41.09 -44.31
C PRO A 598 -0.33 -40.97 -45.75
N ALA A 599 0.82 -40.31 -45.93
CA ALA A 599 1.46 -40.28 -47.25
C ALA A 599 1.77 -41.73 -47.72
N GLY A 600 1.39 -42.07 -48.95
CA GLY A 600 1.64 -43.41 -49.51
C GLY A 600 3.13 -43.67 -49.73
N GLU A 601 3.55 -44.95 -49.77
CA GLU A 601 4.93 -45.33 -50.11
C GLU A 601 5.28 -44.81 -51.52
N GLY A 602 5.98 -43.67 -51.58
CA GLY A 602 6.36 -42.98 -52.82
C GLY A 602 5.86 -41.54 -52.97
N GLU A 603 4.93 -41.07 -52.12
CA GLU A 603 4.61 -39.65 -52.02
C GLU A 603 5.73 -38.94 -51.26
N MET A 604 6.52 -38.11 -51.97
CA MET A 604 7.55 -37.29 -51.31
C MET A 604 6.88 -36.36 -50.30
N PRO A 605 7.30 -36.37 -49.02
CA PRO A 605 6.74 -35.45 -48.03
C PRO A 605 7.00 -34.00 -48.46
N ALA A 606 6.04 -33.11 -48.19
CA ALA A 606 6.25 -31.68 -48.35
C ALA A 606 7.57 -31.28 -47.68
N PRO A 607 8.38 -30.40 -48.29
CA PRO A 607 9.75 -30.16 -47.85
C PRO A 607 9.75 -29.83 -46.37
N ALA A 608 10.46 -30.65 -45.59
CA ALA A 608 10.64 -30.46 -44.16
C ALA A 608 11.02 -28.99 -43.92
N ARG A 609 10.38 -28.34 -42.92
CA ARG A 609 10.74 -26.99 -42.47
C ARG A 609 12.27 -26.91 -42.42
N GLN A 610 12.88 -26.13 -43.31
CA GLN A 610 14.34 -25.96 -43.34
C GLN A 610 14.81 -25.62 -41.93
N SER A 611 15.83 -26.32 -41.43
CA SER A 611 16.38 -26.05 -40.09
C SER A 611 16.74 -24.58 -39.97
N GLN A 612 16.70 -24.02 -38.75
CA GLN A 612 17.07 -22.61 -38.57
C GLN A 612 18.48 -22.31 -39.12
N ASP A 613 19.37 -23.30 -39.09
CA ASP A 613 20.72 -23.20 -39.64
C ASP A 613 20.75 -23.26 -41.17
N ALA A 614 19.96 -24.13 -41.80
CA ALA A 614 19.83 -24.15 -43.26
C ALA A 614 19.23 -22.84 -43.79
N ARG A 615 18.22 -22.29 -43.09
CA ARG A 615 17.63 -20.99 -43.42
C ARG A 615 18.61 -19.85 -43.18
N TRP A 616 19.44 -19.93 -42.14
CA TRP A 616 20.51 -18.95 -41.91
C TRP A 616 21.54 -18.99 -43.03
N ALA A 617 22.00 -20.19 -43.42
CA ALA A 617 22.95 -20.38 -44.51
C ALA A 617 22.43 -19.83 -45.85
N ALA A 618 21.16 -20.07 -46.19
CA ALA A 618 20.54 -19.52 -47.39
C ALA A 618 20.46 -17.98 -47.36
N ASN A 619 20.10 -17.39 -46.22
CA ASN A 619 20.08 -15.93 -46.06
C ASN A 619 21.49 -15.31 -46.12
N LEU A 620 22.49 -15.99 -45.57
CA LEU A 620 23.89 -15.54 -45.62
C LEU A 620 24.46 -15.66 -47.04
N ALA A 621 24.13 -16.72 -47.77
CA ALA A 621 24.48 -16.86 -49.18
C ALA A 621 23.87 -15.72 -50.03
N ALA A 622 22.59 -15.38 -49.78
CA ALA A 622 21.95 -14.22 -50.41
C ALA A 622 22.62 -12.90 -50.05
N ALA A 623 23.01 -12.70 -48.78
CA ALA A 623 23.74 -11.53 -48.34
C ALA A 623 25.12 -11.42 -49.01
N ARG A 624 25.85 -12.54 -49.13
CA ARG A 624 27.13 -12.61 -49.85
C ARG A 624 26.96 -12.28 -51.33
N GLN A 625 25.99 -12.89 -52.00
CA GLN A 625 25.70 -12.63 -53.41
C GLN A 625 25.37 -11.14 -53.66
N PHE A 626 24.51 -10.56 -52.83
CA PHE A 626 24.17 -9.14 -52.92
C PHE A 626 25.38 -8.25 -52.64
N HIS A 627 26.19 -8.59 -51.62
CA HIS A 627 27.40 -7.84 -51.29
C HIS A 627 28.46 -7.91 -52.39
N THR A 628 28.66 -9.06 -53.02
CA THR A 628 29.57 -9.20 -54.17
C THR A 628 29.11 -8.34 -55.35
N ARG A 629 27.80 -8.18 -55.55
CA ARG A 629 27.24 -7.37 -56.64
C ARG A 629 27.24 -5.86 -56.36
N GLU A 630 26.88 -5.45 -55.14
CA GLU A 630 26.62 -4.04 -54.80
C GLU A 630 27.67 -3.43 -53.87
N GLY A 631 28.59 -4.22 -53.33
CA GLY A 631 29.64 -3.78 -52.41
C GLY A 631 29.15 -3.35 -51.02
N HIS A 632 27.87 -3.55 -50.69
CA HIS A 632 27.30 -3.17 -49.40
C HIS A 632 26.06 -4.01 -49.03
N LEU A 633 25.66 -4.00 -47.75
CA LEU A 633 24.44 -4.64 -47.25
C LEU A 633 23.26 -3.67 -47.00
N ARG A 634 23.19 -2.55 -47.74
CA ARG A 634 22.06 -1.61 -47.71
C ARG A 634 20.94 -2.07 -48.64
N VAL A 635 20.24 -3.11 -48.22
CA VAL A 635 19.16 -3.73 -49.00
C VAL A 635 17.81 -3.09 -48.66
N PRO A 636 17.00 -2.63 -49.64
CA PRO A 636 15.63 -2.18 -49.41
C PRO A 636 14.76 -3.28 -48.77
N ARG A 637 13.86 -2.94 -47.85
CA ARG A 637 13.09 -3.93 -47.05
C ARG A 637 12.34 -4.97 -47.90
N GLN A 638 11.84 -4.58 -49.07
CA GLN A 638 11.06 -5.45 -49.97
C GLN A 638 11.92 -6.24 -50.97
N HIS A 639 13.23 -6.03 -50.98
CA HIS A 639 14.13 -6.68 -51.94
C HIS A 639 14.18 -8.20 -51.73
N VAL A 640 14.11 -8.92 -52.85
CA VAL A 640 14.23 -10.38 -52.93
C VAL A 640 15.46 -10.71 -53.77
N GLU A 641 16.36 -11.50 -53.21
CA GLU A 641 17.56 -11.99 -53.89
C GLU A 641 17.36 -13.45 -54.26
N THR A 642 17.58 -13.81 -55.53
CA THR A 642 17.46 -15.20 -55.99
C THR A 642 18.83 -15.87 -55.91
N VAL A 643 18.96 -16.91 -55.08
CA VAL A 643 20.17 -17.72 -54.93
C VAL A 643 19.87 -19.13 -55.41
N GLU A 644 20.61 -19.61 -56.41
CA GLU A 644 20.44 -20.96 -57.00
C GLU A 644 18.96 -21.29 -57.34
N GLY A 645 18.25 -20.32 -57.92
CA GLY A 645 16.84 -20.45 -58.30
C GLY A 645 15.82 -20.30 -57.16
N THR A 646 16.27 -20.11 -55.91
CA THR A 646 15.40 -19.92 -54.74
C THR A 646 15.28 -18.43 -54.36
N PRO A 647 14.06 -17.86 -54.29
CA PRO A 647 13.87 -16.48 -53.88
C PRO A 647 14.02 -16.29 -52.36
N VAL A 648 14.94 -15.43 -51.94
CA VAL A 648 15.22 -15.09 -50.54
C VAL A 648 14.84 -13.64 -50.27
N ARG A 649 13.95 -13.39 -49.30
CA ARG A 649 13.54 -12.02 -48.89
C ARG A 649 14.64 -11.32 -48.08
N LEU A 650 15.76 -11.05 -48.73
CA LEU A 650 16.99 -10.53 -48.13
C LEU A 650 16.78 -9.21 -47.38
N GLY A 651 15.97 -8.30 -47.94
CA GLY A 651 15.67 -7.00 -47.32
C GLY A 651 15.00 -7.12 -45.96
N SER A 652 13.99 -7.99 -45.86
CA SER A 652 13.29 -8.23 -44.59
C SER A 652 14.16 -9.01 -43.60
N PHE A 653 15.03 -9.90 -44.08
CA PHE A 653 15.97 -10.61 -43.22
C PHE A 653 16.96 -9.65 -42.56
N LEU A 654 17.65 -8.80 -43.33
CA LEU A 654 18.64 -7.87 -42.78
C LEU A 654 18.02 -6.83 -41.84
N ASP A 655 16.83 -6.30 -42.12
CA ASP A 655 16.12 -5.38 -41.22
C ASP A 655 15.77 -6.03 -39.86
N ASN A 656 15.23 -7.26 -39.90
CA ASN A 656 14.90 -8.00 -38.67
C ASN A 656 16.16 -8.36 -37.87
N THR A 657 17.25 -8.68 -38.55
CA THR A 657 18.54 -9.01 -37.93
C THR A 657 19.15 -7.80 -37.22
N ARG A 658 19.09 -6.59 -37.82
CA ARG A 658 19.51 -5.33 -37.15
C ARG A 658 18.75 -5.08 -35.85
N ARG A 659 17.42 -5.16 -35.89
CA ARG A 659 16.56 -4.96 -34.70
C ARG A 659 16.84 -5.97 -33.57
N ARG A 660 17.44 -7.11 -33.89
CA ARG A 660 17.73 -8.21 -32.95
C ARG A 660 19.23 -8.42 -32.74
N ALA A 661 20.06 -7.41 -33.01
CA ALA A 661 21.52 -7.46 -32.89
C ALA A 661 22.00 -8.05 -31.55
N THR A 662 21.32 -7.73 -30.45
CA THR A 662 21.66 -8.18 -29.08
C THR A 662 21.32 -9.65 -28.80
N LYS A 663 20.57 -10.32 -29.69
CA LYS A 663 20.12 -11.71 -29.54
C LYS A 663 20.79 -12.68 -30.52
N LEU A 664 21.75 -12.23 -31.32
CA LEU A 664 22.53 -13.10 -32.22
C LEU A 664 23.68 -13.77 -31.48
N SER A 665 24.01 -15.00 -31.90
CA SER A 665 25.24 -15.66 -31.46
C SER A 665 26.47 -14.94 -32.03
N ALA A 666 27.60 -15.04 -31.32
CA ALA A 666 28.86 -14.41 -31.73
C ALA A 666 29.27 -14.80 -33.17
N GLN A 667 29.13 -16.09 -33.53
CA GLN A 667 29.44 -16.57 -34.88
C GLN A 667 28.59 -15.87 -35.96
N ARG A 668 27.26 -15.83 -35.77
CA ARG A 668 26.33 -15.24 -36.74
C ARG A 668 26.49 -13.73 -36.90
N ARG A 669 26.95 -13.06 -35.84
CA ARG A 669 27.28 -11.64 -35.86
C ARG A 669 28.55 -11.39 -36.68
N ASN A 670 29.60 -12.16 -36.41
CA ASN A 670 30.85 -12.10 -37.15
C ASN A 670 30.65 -12.37 -38.66
N ASP A 671 29.85 -13.38 -39.02
CA ASP A 671 29.55 -13.71 -40.43
C ASP A 671 28.97 -12.53 -41.23
N LEU A 672 28.23 -11.62 -40.56
CA LEU A 672 27.66 -10.43 -41.19
C LEU A 672 28.59 -9.21 -41.07
N ASP A 673 29.37 -9.11 -40.00
CA ASP A 673 30.40 -8.09 -39.83
C ASP A 673 31.50 -8.21 -40.91
N GLU A 674 31.88 -9.44 -41.26
CA GLU A 674 32.80 -9.72 -42.38
C GLU A 674 32.26 -9.22 -43.74
N LEU A 675 30.94 -9.12 -43.87
CA LEU A 675 30.26 -8.57 -45.06
C LEU A 675 29.98 -7.07 -44.94
N GLY A 676 30.60 -6.39 -43.98
CA GLY A 676 30.48 -4.95 -43.78
C GLY A 676 29.09 -4.51 -43.29
N MET A 677 28.38 -5.38 -42.57
CA MET A 677 27.05 -5.06 -42.03
C MET A 677 27.13 -3.87 -41.07
N ARG A 678 26.24 -2.90 -41.28
CA ARG A 678 25.97 -1.83 -40.32
C ARG A 678 24.76 -2.22 -39.48
N TRP A 679 24.98 -2.31 -38.16
CA TRP A 679 23.97 -2.69 -37.17
C TRP A 679 22.97 -1.58 -36.91
#